data_AF-A0A7C5PQA3-F1
#
_entry.id   AF-A0A7C5PQA3-F1
#
_cell.length_a   1.000
_cell.length_b   1.000
_cell.length_c   1.000
_cell.angle_alpha   90.00
_cell.angle_beta   90.00
_cell.angle_gamma   90.00
#
_symmetry.space_group_name_H-M   'P 1'
#
loop_
_entity.id
_entity.type
_entity.pdbx_description
1 polymer ?
#
loop_
_entity_poly.entity_id
_entity_poly.type
_entity_poly.pdbx_seq_one_letter_code
_entity_poly.pdbx_strand_id
1 'polypeptide(L)'
;NKRPTPQEFAEKQLPIMRALQPYCAKFEVHNEPNHLQGYEGWGQEDYHAQDFNRWFLRVYDLLKNALPWALLGFPGLAIPHRDLQWIEICRPAVERADWLGVHCYWQTPPGQEKNHLVDFWGLRFKYYRQKFPRKILDITECGNSNIQADPPIAISEDSLARQYVEYYQEVFKYPYLNSASFFLLSSQDPTWDFFAWRSESGRVKPVVQQVKQMSRPNLKPVADITPPIILPTPPVDAGGAGALPTVQITNIVAELPRHPDNTYPSRPTSAIKQIIIHHTAVSNKVGPQRIASLQVEKGKPGITYHYFIAWDGTIYQTNTLTTLSEHTQGHNQNSLAIAFAGNFTTEIPNQAQLEAGGKLCAALMLQLNIPLANIKGATELINTQSPGQQWLSGQKWKILLLNQINRARDLTPVAPPTTPPSSETDALIALLKAQNAQLRAQLQQTQAAYQAASRQIIVLNQRVAQLEAELAQAKAGAGGDSDEVADLKQRIAVLEFQLSIAQEAAAAGAGSSLPSGVAPAVSAPPIENLTGSLPRNPNKQYPTRSISAIKTLVIHHSAVPASISAEQIAQFNVSKNNWPGIGFHYFITQAGDIQQTNRLETISYHAGGDNPTSVGIAFAGNFDAETPTKAQIDAGGHLIAWLLGHLNLPQTA
;
A
#
# COMPACT_ATOMS: atom_id res chain seq x y z
N ASN A 1 -10.01 27.83 4.91
CA ASN A 1 -9.90 26.69 4.00
C ASN A 1 -9.28 25.52 4.77
N LYS A 2 -9.87 24.32 4.78
CA LYS A 2 -9.35 23.18 5.57
C LYS A 2 -8.08 22.54 4.98
N ARG A 3 -7.76 22.86 3.72
CA ARG A 3 -6.51 22.51 3.04
C ARG A 3 -5.88 23.79 2.49
N PRO A 4 -5.15 24.57 3.30
CA PRO A 4 -4.42 25.73 2.78
C PRO A 4 -3.35 25.25 1.80
N THR A 5 -3.05 26.02 0.77
CA THR A 5 -1.83 25.79 -0.01
C THR A 5 -0.60 25.93 0.89
N PRO A 6 0.55 25.33 0.52
CA PRO A 6 1.77 25.47 1.32
C PRO A 6 2.17 26.94 1.56
N GLN A 7 1.94 27.79 0.57
CA GLN A 7 2.24 29.22 0.63
C GLN A 7 1.33 29.93 1.63
N GLU A 8 0.01 29.74 1.52
CA GLU A 8 -0.98 30.32 2.46
C GLU A 8 -0.71 29.87 3.91
N PHE A 9 -0.34 28.59 4.10
CA PHE A 9 0.03 28.09 5.42
C PHE A 9 1.27 28.81 5.95
N ALA A 10 2.35 28.87 5.16
CA ALA A 10 3.59 29.50 5.58
C ALA A 10 3.38 31.00 5.89
N GLU A 11 2.72 31.74 5.01
CA GLU A 11 2.42 33.16 5.20
C GLU A 11 1.64 33.43 6.50
N LYS A 12 0.71 32.53 6.84
CA LYS A 12 -0.05 32.61 8.10
C LYS A 12 0.83 32.30 9.32
N GLN A 13 1.67 31.27 9.26
CA GLN A 13 2.41 30.79 10.44
C GLN A 13 3.70 31.56 10.73
N LEU A 14 4.40 32.05 9.71
CA LEU A 14 5.68 32.75 9.87
C LEU A 14 5.67 33.91 10.88
N PRO A 15 4.71 34.85 10.87
CA PRO A 15 4.68 35.93 11.86
C PRO A 15 4.46 35.40 13.29
N ILE A 16 3.64 34.36 13.46
CA ILE A 16 3.37 33.73 14.76
C ILE A 16 4.64 33.05 15.29
N MET A 17 5.30 32.26 14.46
CA MET A 17 6.53 31.56 14.83
C MET A 17 7.64 32.54 15.22
N ARG A 18 7.80 33.67 14.50
CA ARG A 18 8.77 34.73 14.87
C ARG A 18 8.48 35.31 16.25
N ALA A 19 7.21 35.58 16.55
CA ALA A 19 6.82 36.10 17.86
C ALA A 19 7.09 35.09 18.99
N LEU A 20 7.02 33.79 18.70
CA LEU A 20 7.23 32.71 19.66
C LEU A 20 8.69 32.30 19.86
N GLN A 21 9.63 32.78 19.05
CA GLN A 21 11.05 32.40 19.10
C GLN A 21 11.68 32.45 20.51
N PRO A 22 11.39 33.45 21.38
CA PRO A 22 11.95 33.48 22.73
C PRO A 22 11.47 32.37 23.66
N TYR A 23 10.35 31.71 23.33
CA TYR A 23 9.65 30.76 24.20
C TYR A 23 9.62 29.34 23.63
N CYS A 24 9.72 29.20 22.31
CA CYS A 24 9.49 27.96 21.61
C CYS A 24 10.43 27.83 20.41
N ALA A 25 11.17 26.72 20.36
CA ALA A 25 11.98 26.35 19.21
C ALA A 25 11.36 25.23 18.38
N LYS A 26 10.28 24.58 18.86
CA LYS A 26 9.76 23.32 18.31
C LYS A 26 8.31 23.46 17.89
N PHE A 27 8.04 23.23 16.61
CA PHE A 27 6.72 23.41 16.00
C PHE A 27 6.28 22.14 15.31
N GLU A 28 5.10 21.65 15.67
CA GLU A 28 4.43 20.59 14.90
C GLU A 28 3.73 21.22 13.69
N VAL A 29 3.95 20.66 12.50
CA VAL A 29 3.34 21.18 11.27
C VAL A 29 2.08 20.37 10.96
N HIS A 30 0.92 20.98 11.20
CA HIS A 30 -0.42 20.37 11.11
C HIS A 30 -0.75 19.47 12.32
N ASN A 31 -1.93 18.85 12.31
CA ASN A 31 -2.37 17.81 13.22
C ASN A 31 -3.20 16.76 12.47
N GLU A 32 -3.15 15.49 12.88
CA GLU A 32 -3.98 14.35 12.43
C GLU A 32 -4.53 14.38 10.99
N PRO A 33 -3.67 14.56 9.96
CA PRO A 33 -4.15 14.67 8.59
C PRO A 33 -4.79 13.39 8.05
N ASN A 34 -4.58 12.24 8.69
CA ASN A 34 -5.16 10.95 8.31
C ASN A 34 -6.56 10.68 8.91
N HIS A 35 -7.15 11.63 9.67
CA HIS A 35 -8.44 11.41 10.32
C HIS A 35 -9.54 11.00 9.33
N LEU A 36 -10.34 9.98 9.65
CA LEU A 36 -11.25 9.35 8.66
C LEU A 36 -12.35 10.30 8.15
N GLN A 37 -12.84 11.21 8.99
CA GLN A 37 -13.82 12.25 8.59
C GLN A 37 -13.16 13.50 7.96
N GLY A 38 -11.83 13.55 7.89
CA GLY A 38 -11.08 14.65 7.32
C GLY A 38 -11.29 16.00 7.99
N TYR A 39 -11.40 15.99 9.32
CA TYR A 39 -11.53 17.21 10.12
C TYR A 39 -10.38 18.18 9.85
N GLU A 40 -9.17 17.64 9.76
CA GLU A 40 -7.90 18.32 9.49
C GLU A 40 -7.57 18.42 7.99
N GLY A 41 -8.60 18.43 7.16
CA GLY A 41 -8.45 18.63 5.72
C GLY A 41 -8.21 17.34 4.94
N TRP A 42 -7.21 16.52 5.27
CA TRP A 42 -6.91 15.27 4.55
C TRP A 42 -7.78 14.09 5.00
N GLY A 43 -7.45 12.86 4.63
CA GLY A 43 -8.18 11.67 5.04
C GLY A 43 -7.29 10.43 5.04
N GLN A 44 -7.85 9.27 5.35
CA GLN A 44 -7.07 8.04 5.59
C GLN A 44 -6.53 7.33 4.33
N GLU A 45 -6.93 7.75 3.13
CA GLU A 45 -6.56 7.08 1.87
C GLU A 45 -5.12 7.39 1.39
N ASP A 46 -4.55 6.49 0.59
CA ASP A 46 -3.16 6.61 0.10
C ASP A 46 -2.92 7.90 -0.68
N TYR A 47 -3.89 8.34 -1.49
CA TYR A 47 -3.75 9.59 -2.24
C TYR A 47 -3.74 10.82 -1.31
N HIS A 48 -4.41 10.76 -0.16
CA HIS A 48 -4.34 11.80 0.85
C HIS A 48 -2.96 11.83 1.51
N ALA A 49 -2.40 10.67 1.85
CA ALA A 49 -1.04 10.57 2.38
C ALA A 49 -0.01 11.11 1.38
N GLN A 50 -0.12 10.74 0.11
CA GLN A 50 0.76 11.24 -0.96
C GLN A 50 0.64 12.76 -1.13
N ASP A 51 -0.58 13.29 -1.04
CA ASP A 51 -0.84 14.72 -1.15
C ASP A 51 -0.31 15.51 0.03
N PHE A 52 -0.59 15.06 1.25
CA PHE A 52 -0.03 15.65 2.46
C PHE A 52 1.49 15.57 2.48
N ASN A 53 2.10 14.45 2.05
CA ASN A 53 3.55 14.31 1.96
C ASN A 53 4.16 15.39 1.06
N ARG A 54 3.57 15.66 -0.12
CA ARG A 54 4.02 16.75 -1.01
C ARG A 54 3.80 18.12 -0.38
N TRP A 55 2.64 18.32 0.23
CA TRP A 55 2.28 19.56 0.91
C TRP A 55 3.25 19.88 2.05
N PHE A 56 3.51 18.91 2.92
CA PHE A 56 4.41 19.02 4.07
C PHE A 56 5.82 19.37 3.64
N LEU A 57 6.37 18.69 2.64
CA LEU A 57 7.72 19.00 2.13
C LEU A 57 7.83 20.45 1.66
N ARG A 58 6.80 20.95 0.96
CA ARG A 58 6.78 22.33 0.50
C ARG A 58 6.64 23.33 1.66
N VAL A 59 5.80 23.03 2.65
CA VAL A 59 5.66 23.84 3.87
C VAL A 59 6.98 23.85 4.65
N TYR A 60 7.61 22.69 4.83
CA TYR A 60 8.88 22.56 5.52
C TYR A 60 9.93 23.46 4.86
N ASP A 61 10.10 23.42 3.53
CA ASP A 61 11.08 24.24 2.84
C ASP A 61 10.77 25.74 2.98
N LEU A 62 9.52 26.15 2.86
CA LEU A 62 9.11 27.56 3.04
C LEU A 62 9.41 28.06 4.46
N LEU A 63 9.01 27.28 5.47
CA LEU A 63 9.22 27.63 6.87
C LEU A 63 10.69 27.61 7.24
N LYS A 64 11.43 26.57 6.84
CA LYS A 64 12.85 26.40 7.19
C LYS A 64 13.74 27.43 6.51
N ASN A 65 13.45 27.81 5.26
CA ASN A 65 14.16 28.89 4.57
C ASN A 65 13.97 30.24 5.29
N ALA A 66 12.76 30.51 5.79
CA ALA A 66 12.46 31.76 6.47
C ALA A 66 12.88 31.78 7.95
N LEU A 67 12.89 30.61 8.61
CA LEU A 67 13.18 30.42 10.04
C LEU A 67 14.12 29.22 10.26
N PRO A 68 15.41 29.32 9.90
CA PRO A 68 16.35 28.19 10.03
C PRO A 68 16.49 27.65 11.46
N TRP A 69 16.20 28.49 12.46
CA TRP A 69 16.27 28.17 13.89
C TRP A 69 15.13 27.26 14.38
N ALA A 70 14.00 27.19 13.67
CA ALA A 70 12.81 26.47 14.12
C ALA A 70 12.91 24.98 13.82
N LEU A 71 12.67 24.11 14.82
CA LEU A 71 12.59 22.66 14.68
C LEU A 71 11.17 22.24 14.25
N LEU A 72 11.03 21.72 13.03
CA LEU A 72 9.75 21.40 12.40
C LEU A 72 9.47 19.90 12.46
N GLY A 73 8.37 19.53 13.12
CA GLY A 73 7.95 18.15 13.32
C GLY A 73 6.93 17.68 12.31
N PHE A 74 7.03 16.42 11.92
CA PHE A 74 5.93 15.71 11.27
C PHE A 74 4.85 15.44 12.31
N PRO A 75 3.55 15.67 12.01
CA PRO A 75 2.51 15.63 13.02
C PRO A 75 2.19 14.21 13.50
N GLY A 76 1.66 14.12 14.71
CA GLY A 76 0.96 12.92 15.15
C GLY A 76 -0.19 12.54 14.22
N LEU A 77 -0.35 11.23 14.00
CA LEU A 77 -1.41 10.67 13.18
C LEU A 77 -2.52 10.09 14.06
N ALA A 78 -3.77 10.26 13.65
CA ALA A 78 -4.93 9.69 14.31
C ALA A 78 -4.89 8.16 14.29
N ILE A 79 -5.22 7.54 15.41
CA ILE A 79 -5.20 6.08 15.58
C ILE A 79 -6.60 5.61 15.97
N PRO A 80 -7.11 4.49 15.39
CA PRO A 80 -6.47 3.59 14.42
C PRO A 80 -6.84 3.92 12.95
N HIS A 81 -6.47 5.09 12.42
CA HIS A 81 -6.85 5.53 11.07
C HIS A 81 -5.75 5.24 10.02
N ARG A 82 -5.36 3.96 9.89
CA ARG A 82 -4.31 3.49 8.96
C ARG A 82 -2.95 4.18 9.14
N ASP A 83 -2.67 4.62 10.36
CA ASP A 83 -1.52 5.43 10.75
C ASP A 83 -0.18 4.83 10.28
N LEU A 84 0.02 3.51 10.38
CA LEU A 84 1.25 2.83 9.97
C LEU A 84 1.46 2.72 8.45
N GLN A 85 0.39 2.68 7.66
CA GLN A 85 0.49 2.73 6.20
C GLN A 85 0.71 4.17 5.74
N TRP A 86 -0.02 5.10 6.36
CA TRP A 86 0.01 6.53 6.05
C TRP A 86 1.41 7.13 6.31
N ILE A 87 2.02 6.77 7.45
CA ILE A 87 3.37 7.21 7.80
C ILE A 87 4.44 6.64 6.85
N GLU A 88 4.25 5.43 6.33
CA GLU A 88 5.17 4.82 5.37
C GLU A 88 5.11 5.54 4.01
N ILE A 89 3.91 5.90 3.55
CA ILE A 89 3.72 6.72 2.34
C ILE A 89 4.35 8.10 2.53
N CYS A 90 4.25 8.67 3.74
CA CYS A 90 4.87 9.94 4.10
C CYS A 90 6.35 9.85 4.49
N ARG A 91 7.03 8.71 4.25
CA ARG A 91 8.44 8.52 4.61
C ARG A 91 9.35 9.70 4.22
N PRO A 92 9.25 10.28 3.01
CA PRO A 92 10.07 11.44 2.66
C PRO A 92 9.85 12.66 3.57
N ALA A 93 8.59 13.02 3.86
CA ALA A 93 8.26 14.10 4.78
C ALA A 93 8.74 13.81 6.21
N VAL A 94 8.56 12.57 6.69
CA VAL A 94 9.02 12.14 8.02
C VAL A 94 10.54 12.19 8.12
N GLU A 95 11.25 11.70 7.10
CA GLU A 95 12.71 11.73 7.06
C GLU A 95 13.25 13.15 6.98
N ARG A 96 12.56 14.06 6.29
CA ARG A 96 12.87 15.50 6.21
C ARG A 96 12.61 16.26 7.51
N ALA A 97 11.55 15.93 8.24
CA ALA A 97 11.20 16.57 9.49
C ALA A 97 12.30 16.42 10.55
N ASP A 98 12.46 17.42 11.42
CA ASP A 98 13.50 17.41 12.45
C ASP A 98 13.19 16.41 13.57
N TRP A 99 11.90 16.15 13.80
CA TRP A 99 11.38 15.18 14.76
C TRP A 99 10.04 14.63 14.27
N LEU A 100 9.57 13.54 14.88
CA LEU A 100 8.32 12.87 14.51
C LEU A 100 7.36 12.83 15.69
N GLY A 101 6.21 13.49 15.53
CA GLY A 101 5.07 13.39 16.42
C GLY A 101 4.37 12.03 16.30
N VAL A 102 3.91 11.50 17.42
CA VAL A 102 3.21 10.21 17.51
C VAL A 102 2.07 10.34 18.52
N HIS A 103 0.87 9.87 18.16
CA HIS A 103 -0.22 9.74 19.13
C HIS A 103 -0.24 8.34 19.73
N CYS A 104 -0.59 8.21 21.01
CA CYS A 104 -0.62 6.95 21.73
C CYS A 104 -1.84 6.89 22.65
N TYR A 105 -2.94 6.37 22.14
CA TYR A 105 -4.19 6.21 22.88
C TYR A 105 -4.44 4.74 23.22
N TRP A 106 -5.20 4.49 24.29
CA TRP A 106 -5.61 3.12 24.67
C TRP A 106 -7.01 3.08 25.28
N GLN A 107 -7.66 1.93 25.14
CA GLN A 107 -8.92 1.63 25.83
C GLN A 107 -8.71 0.47 26.81
N THR A 108 -9.52 0.42 27.87
CA THR A 108 -9.38 -0.49 29.00
C THR A 108 -10.67 -1.30 29.21
N PRO A 109 -11.07 -2.16 28.26
CA PRO A 109 -12.21 -3.05 28.47
C PRO A 109 -11.91 -4.05 29.61
N PRO A 110 -12.95 -4.67 30.21
CA PRO A 110 -12.77 -5.68 31.24
C PRO A 110 -11.80 -6.79 30.81
N GLY A 111 -10.81 -7.09 31.65
CA GLY A 111 -9.78 -8.09 31.36
C GLY A 111 -8.61 -7.60 30.50
N GLN A 112 -8.57 -6.31 30.13
CA GLN A 112 -7.46 -5.68 29.38
C GLN A 112 -6.92 -4.43 30.08
N GLU A 113 -6.70 -4.51 31.39
CA GLU A 113 -6.35 -3.38 32.27
C GLU A 113 -4.99 -2.73 31.92
N LYS A 114 -4.18 -3.42 31.11
CA LYS A 114 -2.79 -3.07 30.78
C LYS A 114 -2.58 -2.61 29.33
N ASN A 115 -3.64 -2.27 28.59
CA ASN A 115 -3.52 -1.82 27.20
C ASN A 115 -2.63 -0.57 27.01
N HIS A 116 -2.46 0.27 28.03
CA HIS A 116 -1.47 1.36 28.01
C HIS A 116 -0.01 0.88 27.86
N LEU A 117 0.28 -0.40 28.14
CA LEU A 117 1.59 -1.03 27.99
C LEU A 117 1.63 -2.01 26.81
N VAL A 118 0.61 -2.03 25.96
CA VAL A 118 0.54 -2.92 24.79
C VAL A 118 0.99 -2.16 23.55
N ASP A 119 1.83 -2.81 22.73
CA ASP A 119 2.42 -2.25 21.49
C ASP A 119 1.37 -1.73 20.51
N PHE A 120 0.20 -2.37 20.40
CA PHE A 120 -0.89 -1.89 19.56
C PHE A 120 -1.52 -0.58 20.05
N TRP A 121 -1.46 -0.32 21.36
CA TRP A 121 -2.20 0.74 22.04
C TRP A 121 -1.23 1.80 22.59
N GLY A 122 -1.00 1.85 23.91
CA GLY A 122 -0.19 2.90 24.51
C GLY A 122 1.26 2.89 24.04
N LEU A 123 1.80 1.74 23.63
CA LEU A 123 3.18 1.63 23.12
C LEU A 123 3.28 1.69 21.59
N ARG A 124 2.27 2.26 20.90
CA ARG A 124 2.21 2.39 19.43
C ARG A 124 3.48 2.97 18.82
N PHE A 125 4.14 3.90 19.51
CA PHE A 125 5.40 4.50 19.08
C PHE A 125 6.50 3.49 18.74
N LYS A 126 6.46 2.26 19.26
CA LYS A 126 7.42 1.21 18.90
C LYS A 126 7.37 0.85 17.42
N TYR A 127 6.18 0.83 16.81
CA TYR A 127 6.05 0.57 15.36
C TYR A 127 6.62 1.73 14.53
N TYR A 128 6.46 2.96 15.00
CA TYR A 128 7.07 4.14 14.36
C TYR A 128 8.59 4.06 14.47
N ARG A 129 9.11 3.67 15.65
CA ARG A 129 10.55 3.45 15.85
C ARG A 129 11.11 2.37 14.93
N GLN A 130 10.38 1.27 14.71
CA GLN A 130 10.79 0.22 13.77
C GLN A 130 10.92 0.76 12.34
N LYS A 131 9.98 1.61 11.90
CA LYS A 131 9.98 2.22 10.56
C LYS A 131 11.01 3.34 10.40
N PHE A 132 11.33 4.05 11.50
CA PHE A 132 12.22 5.21 11.53
C PHE A 132 13.26 5.08 12.66
N PRO A 133 14.20 4.12 12.56
CA PRO A 133 15.10 3.75 13.65
C PRO A 133 16.14 4.82 14.03
N ARG A 134 16.19 5.94 13.32
CA ARG A 134 17.09 7.08 13.61
C ARG A 134 16.34 8.36 13.99
N LYS A 135 15.01 8.37 13.90
CA LYS A 135 14.21 9.55 14.17
C LYS A 135 13.99 9.70 15.69
N ILE A 136 14.10 10.93 16.17
CA ILE A 136 13.64 11.31 17.51
C ILE A 136 12.13 11.38 17.47
N LEU A 137 11.48 10.73 18.44
CA LEU A 137 10.04 10.70 18.54
C LEU A 137 9.57 11.57 19.71
N ASP A 138 8.46 12.25 19.53
CA ASP A 138 7.72 12.90 20.60
C ASP A 138 6.30 12.36 20.60
N ILE A 139 5.85 11.90 21.76
CA ILE A 139 4.47 11.49 21.92
C ILE A 139 3.68 12.77 22.18
N THR A 140 3.13 13.35 21.11
CA THR A 140 2.50 14.66 21.14
C THR A 140 1.11 14.61 21.77
N GLU A 141 0.46 13.45 21.71
CA GLU A 141 -0.75 13.16 22.46
C GLU A 141 -0.77 11.71 22.96
N CYS A 142 -1.13 11.52 24.22
CA CYS A 142 -1.44 10.21 24.77
C CYS A 142 -2.54 10.27 25.83
N GLY A 143 -3.20 9.13 26.06
CA GLY A 143 -4.20 9.03 27.10
C GLY A 143 -5.12 7.82 26.95
N ASN A 144 -5.94 7.60 27.96
CA ASN A 144 -7.01 6.62 27.90
C ASN A 144 -8.19 7.22 27.14
N SER A 145 -8.67 6.54 26.10
CA SER A 145 -9.77 6.98 25.23
C SER A 145 -11.06 6.16 25.44
N ASN A 146 -11.29 5.65 26.66
CA ASN A 146 -12.49 4.87 27.00
C ASN A 146 -13.81 5.59 26.69
N ILE A 147 -13.84 6.93 26.83
CA ILE A 147 -15.02 7.74 26.53
C ILE A 147 -15.39 7.72 25.05
N GLN A 148 -14.41 7.39 24.18
CA GLN A 148 -14.59 7.28 22.73
C GLN A 148 -14.94 5.84 22.29
N ALA A 149 -15.08 4.90 23.23
CA ALA A 149 -15.61 3.57 22.93
C ALA A 149 -17.13 3.63 22.74
N ASP A 150 -17.69 2.67 22.00
CA ASP A 150 -19.13 2.52 21.82
C ASP A 150 -19.57 1.10 22.25
N PRO A 151 -20.24 0.95 23.42
CA PRO A 151 -20.53 1.99 24.40
C PRO A 151 -19.27 2.46 25.18
N PRO A 152 -19.30 3.65 25.82
CA PRO A 152 -18.18 4.13 26.64
C PRO A 152 -17.81 3.16 27.76
N ILE A 153 -16.51 2.96 27.97
CA ILE A 153 -16.01 1.99 28.95
C ILE A 153 -15.80 2.68 30.31
N ALA A 154 -16.53 2.24 31.33
CA ALA A 154 -16.37 2.77 32.68
C ALA A 154 -14.98 2.45 33.26
N ILE A 155 -14.35 3.43 33.90
CA ILE A 155 -13.08 3.29 34.62
C ILE A 155 -13.04 4.28 35.79
N SER A 156 -12.50 3.87 36.94
CA SER A 156 -12.33 4.79 38.07
C SER A 156 -11.18 5.78 37.83
N GLU A 157 -11.31 7.00 38.37
CA GLU A 157 -10.25 8.02 38.27
C GLU A 157 -8.93 7.54 38.90
N ASP A 158 -8.97 6.72 39.95
CA ASP A 158 -7.77 6.12 40.55
C ASP A 158 -7.10 5.08 39.63
N SER A 159 -7.89 4.29 38.91
CA SER A 159 -7.36 3.33 37.93
C SER A 159 -6.74 4.06 36.74
N LEU A 160 -7.38 5.13 36.28
CA LEU A 160 -6.86 6.01 35.23
C LEU A 160 -5.52 6.63 35.66
N ALA A 161 -5.48 7.21 36.86
CA ALA A 161 -4.27 7.80 37.43
C ALA A 161 -3.12 6.78 37.54
N ARG A 162 -3.42 5.56 37.99
CA ARG A 162 -2.45 4.46 38.06
C ARG A 162 -1.90 4.10 36.69
N GLN A 163 -2.76 3.97 35.66
CA GLN A 163 -2.29 3.70 34.29
C GLN A 163 -1.37 4.80 33.76
N TYR A 164 -1.62 6.07 34.10
CA TYR A 164 -0.80 7.18 33.61
C TYR A 164 0.58 7.18 34.27
N VAL A 165 0.65 6.84 35.56
CA VAL A 165 1.92 6.60 36.27
C VAL A 165 2.69 5.42 35.65
N GLU A 166 2.02 4.29 35.46
CA GLU A 166 2.61 3.10 34.82
C GLU A 166 3.13 3.41 33.42
N TYR A 167 2.37 4.19 32.63
CA TYR A 167 2.76 4.62 31.30
C TYR A 167 3.99 5.51 31.30
N TYR A 168 4.04 6.54 32.16
CA TYR A 168 5.22 7.39 32.28
C TYR A 168 6.47 6.59 32.65
N GLN A 169 6.35 5.67 33.61
CA GLN A 169 7.44 4.79 34.03
C GLN A 169 7.93 3.90 32.89
N GLU A 170 7.02 3.42 32.04
CA GLU A 170 7.35 2.64 30.86
C GLU A 170 8.06 3.48 29.80
N VAL A 171 7.54 4.67 29.44
CA VAL A 171 8.15 5.49 28.37
C VAL A 171 9.56 5.97 28.72
N PHE A 172 9.89 6.16 30.01
CA PHE A 172 11.26 6.49 30.43
C PHE A 172 12.31 5.45 30.05
N LYS A 173 11.91 4.21 29.74
CA LYS A 173 12.83 3.14 29.32
C LYS A 173 13.35 3.32 27.89
N TYR A 174 12.76 4.24 27.11
CA TYR A 174 13.03 4.39 25.68
C TYR A 174 13.78 5.70 25.41
N PRO A 175 15.12 5.68 25.29
CA PRO A 175 15.94 6.90 25.17
C PRO A 175 15.77 7.65 23.83
N TYR A 176 14.99 7.11 22.89
CA TYR A 176 14.66 7.75 21.62
C TYR A 176 13.34 8.55 21.68
N LEU A 177 12.63 8.49 22.80
CA LEU A 177 11.50 9.36 23.09
C LEU A 177 12.02 10.63 23.77
N ASN A 178 11.73 11.78 23.18
CA ASN A 178 12.14 13.08 23.72
C ASN A 178 11.08 13.66 24.68
N SER A 179 9.80 13.43 24.43
CA SER A 179 8.72 13.87 25.33
C SER A 179 7.47 12.99 25.19
N ALA A 180 6.58 13.07 26.18
CA ALA A 180 5.24 12.48 26.15
C ALA A 180 4.23 13.41 26.84
N SER A 181 3.21 13.81 26.08
CA SER A 181 2.21 14.81 26.48
C SER A 181 0.83 14.17 26.57
N PHE A 182 0.21 14.23 27.75
CA PHE A 182 -1.14 13.72 27.92
C PHE A 182 -2.17 14.72 27.42
N PHE A 183 -3.11 14.24 26.61
CA PHE A 183 -4.35 14.93 26.32
C PHE A 183 -5.31 14.67 27.49
N LEU A 184 -5.64 15.63 28.36
CA LEU A 184 -5.19 17.03 28.38
C LEU A 184 -5.18 17.59 29.82
N LEU A 185 -4.64 18.80 30.02
CA LEU A 185 -4.62 19.42 31.35
C LEU A 185 -6.03 19.89 31.79
N SER A 186 -6.69 20.73 31.00
CA SER A 186 -8.07 21.20 31.23
C SER A 186 -8.74 21.70 29.95
N SER A 187 -10.07 21.63 29.88
CA SER A 187 -10.89 22.09 28.74
C SER A 187 -12.15 22.79 29.23
N GLN A 188 -12.52 23.88 28.56
CA GLN A 188 -13.80 24.57 28.74
C GLN A 188 -14.99 23.82 28.14
N ASP A 189 -14.73 22.96 27.15
CA ASP A 189 -15.73 22.07 26.59
C ASP A 189 -15.83 20.82 27.50
N PRO A 190 -17.00 20.60 28.13
CA PRO A 190 -17.19 19.53 29.11
C PRO A 190 -17.13 18.14 28.50
N THR A 191 -17.24 18.01 27.17
CA THR A 191 -17.09 16.71 26.48
C THR A 191 -15.68 16.13 26.63
N TRP A 192 -14.68 17.00 26.88
CA TRP A 192 -13.29 16.61 27.10
C TRP A 192 -12.92 16.44 28.58
N ASP A 193 -13.86 16.67 29.53
CA ASP A 193 -13.55 16.59 30.97
C ASP A 193 -13.00 15.22 31.36
N PHE A 194 -13.45 14.13 30.71
CA PHE A 194 -12.93 12.79 30.94
C PHE A 194 -11.39 12.71 30.87
N PHE A 195 -10.80 13.38 29.87
CA PHE A 195 -9.35 13.42 29.65
C PHE A 195 -8.63 14.43 30.55
N ALA A 196 -9.35 15.44 31.06
CA ALA A 196 -8.79 16.56 31.79
C ALA A 196 -8.27 16.17 33.18
N TRP A 197 -7.05 16.58 33.51
CA TRP A 197 -6.45 16.37 34.84
C TRP A 197 -7.01 17.31 35.91
N ARG A 198 -7.60 18.43 35.48
CA ARG A 198 -8.37 19.34 36.34
C ARG A 198 -9.59 19.86 35.59
N SER A 199 -10.67 20.10 36.32
CA SER A 199 -11.84 20.79 35.77
C SER A 199 -11.62 22.31 35.75
N GLU A 200 -12.40 23.01 34.94
CA GLU A 200 -12.42 24.49 34.93
C GLU A 200 -12.99 25.07 36.24
N SER A 201 -13.79 24.30 36.99
CA SER A 201 -14.22 24.66 38.34
C SER A 201 -13.11 24.55 39.41
N GLY A 202 -11.91 24.13 39.04
CA GLY A 202 -10.76 24.04 39.93
C GLY A 202 -10.61 22.70 40.64
N ARG A 203 -11.46 21.71 40.37
CA ARG A 203 -11.30 20.35 40.91
C ARG A 203 -10.06 19.71 40.29
N VAL A 204 -9.13 19.28 41.13
CA VAL A 204 -7.92 18.55 40.73
C VAL A 204 -8.20 17.06 40.82
N LYS A 205 -8.00 16.31 39.73
CA LYS A 205 -8.26 14.86 39.68
C LYS A 205 -7.09 14.06 40.28
N PRO A 206 -7.30 12.81 40.74
CA PRO A 206 -6.28 11.96 41.37
C PRO A 206 -4.97 11.84 40.58
N VAL A 207 -5.04 11.85 39.24
CA VAL A 207 -3.89 11.78 38.33
C VAL A 207 -2.81 12.79 38.66
N VAL A 208 -3.17 14.03 39.05
CA VAL A 208 -2.21 15.08 39.37
C VAL A 208 -1.36 14.70 40.58
N GLN A 209 -1.99 14.17 41.64
CA GLN A 209 -1.27 13.78 42.86
C GLN A 209 -0.43 12.52 42.62
N GLN A 210 -0.96 11.53 41.89
CA GLN A 210 -0.21 10.30 41.62
C GLN A 210 1.01 10.55 40.72
N VAL A 211 0.87 11.35 39.65
CA VAL A 211 2.00 11.71 38.78
C VAL A 211 3.02 12.60 39.50
N LYS A 212 2.59 13.46 40.43
CA LYS A 212 3.49 14.23 41.30
C LYS A 212 4.35 13.32 42.18
N GLN A 213 3.77 12.25 42.73
CA GLN A 213 4.44 11.32 43.65
C GLN A 213 5.22 10.21 42.94
N MET A 214 5.05 10.06 41.62
CA MET A 214 5.72 9.04 40.82
C MET A 214 7.25 9.14 40.90
N SER A 215 7.91 8.00 41.07
CA SER A 215 9.37 7.87 40.96
C SER A 215 9.87 8.22 39.55
N ARG A 216 10.92 9.04 39.46
CA ARG A 216 11.49 9.52 38.19
C ARG A 216 12.96 9.10 38.10
N PRO A 217 13.40 8.49 37.00
CA PRO A 217 14.82 8.19 36.82
C PRO A 217 15.61 9.48 36.57
N ASN A 218 16.93 9.43 36.80
CA ASN A 218 17.83 10.51 36.37
C ASN A 218 17.89 10.52 34.84
N LEU A 219 17.15 11.45 34.23
CA LEU A 219 17.12 11.61 32.78
C LEU A 219 18.43 12.23 32.31
N LYS A 220 19.05 11.58 31.32
CA LYS A 220 20.16 12.17 30.57
C LYS A 220 19.57 12.87 29.34
N PRO A 221 20.06 14.06 28.96
CA PRO A 221 19.75 14.63 27.66
C PRO A 221 20.04 13.58 26.58
N VAL A 222 19.15 13.47 25.59
CA VAL A 222 19.44 12.69 24.38
C VAL A 222 20.70 13.30 23.79
N ALA A 223 21.84 12.60 23.92
CA ALA A 223 23.15 13.11 23.51
C ALA A 223 23.07 13.65 22.07
N ASP A 224 23.64 14.83 21.84
CA ASP A 224 23.66 15.56 20.58
C ASP A 224 23.78 14.64 19.36
N ILE A 225 22.65 14.23 18.80
CA ILE A 225 22.57 13.95 17.38
C ILE A 225 22.50 15.32 16.76
N THR A 226 23.65 15.99 16.62
CA THR A 226 23.73 17.28 15.96
C THR A 226 23.10 17.08 14.58
N PRO A 227 21.96 17.71 14.25
CA PRO A 227 21.53 17.78 12.87
C PRO A 227 22.69 18.43 12.10
N PRO A 228 23.08 17.96 10.91
CA PRO A 228 24.08 18.68 10.14
C PRO A 228 23.63 20.13 10.02
N ILE A 229 24.47 21.06 10.48
CA ILE A 229 24.28 22.49 10.28
C ILE A 229 24.25 22.69 8.76
N ILE A 230 23.05 22.87 8.21
CA ILE A 230 22.90 23.37 6.85
C ILE A 230 23.18 24.87 6.96
N LEU A 231 24.37 25.29 6.52
CA LEU A 231 24.71 26.70 6.39
C LEU A 231 23.70 27.37 5.43
N PRO A 232 23.23 28.59 5.72
CA PRO A 232 22.35 29.31 4.81
C PRO A 232 23.11 29.64 3.52
N THR A 233 22.54 29.27 2.38
CA THR A 233 22.99 29.75 1.07
C THR A 233 22.63 31.24 0.92
N PRO A 234 23.51 32.06 0.30
CA PRO A 234 23.23 33.48 0.08
C PRO A 234 22.08 33.67 -0.93
N PRO A 235 21.39 34.83 -0.91
CA PRO A 235 20.26 35.07 -1.78
C PRO A 235 20.72 35.16 -3.24
N VAL A 236 20.03 34.46 -4.14
CA VAL A 236 20.22 34.62 -5.59
C VAL A 236 19.06 35.45 -6.13
N ASP A 237 19.45 36.50 -6.84
CA ASP A 237 18.61 37.56 -7.39
C ASP A 237 17.44 37.06 -8.25
N ALA A 238 16.38 37.86 -8.24
CA ALA A 238 15.23 37.75 -9.13
C ALA A 238 15.62 38.05 -10.58
N GLY A 239 15.25 37.16 -11.51
CA GLY A 239 15.34 37.45 -12.94
C GLY A 239 14.90 36.29 -13.86
N GLY A 240 13.64 36.35 -14.31
CA GLY A 240 13.28 36.03 -15.70
C GLY A 240 13.05 34.58 -16.13
N ALA A 241 11.77 34.28 -16.39
CA ALA A 241 11.23 33.36 -17.41
C ALA A 241 11.51 31.85 -17.31
N GLY A 242 10.50 31.12 -16.80
CA GLY A 242 10.16 29.75 -17.24
C GLY A 242 11.20 28.66 -16.97
N ALA A 243 11.59 28.43 -15.72
CA ALA A 243 12.51 27.34 -15.36
C ALA A 243 11.78 26.17 -14.68
N LEU A 244 12.03 24.96 -15.19
CA LEU A 244 11.76 23.68 -14.53
C LEU A 244 12.35 23.66 -13.11
N PRO A 245 11.84 22.85 -12.16
CA PRO A 245 12.52 22.67 -10.87
C PRO A 245 13.95 22.16 -11.12
N THR A 246 14.94 23.00 -10.83
CA THR A 246 16.36 22.74 -11.07
C THR A 246 16.81 21.54 -10.23
N VAL A 247 17.35 20.51 -10.89
CA VAL A 247 18.04 19.40 -10.21
C VAL A 247 19.26 19.98 -9.52
N GLN A 248 19.30 19.90 -8.18
CA GLN A 248 20.46 20.36 -7.40
C GLN A 248 21.60 19.36 -7.61
N ILE A 249 22.70 19.84 -8.20
CA ILE A 249 23.89 19.04 -8.52
C ILE A 249 25.08 19.68 -7.83
N THR A 250 25.72 18.93 -6.93
CA THR A 250 26.97 19.35 -6.29
C THR A 250 28.13 19.02 -7.21
N ASN A 251 28.77 20.04 -7.80
CA ASN A 251 29.90 19.85 -8.69
C ASN A 251 31.21 19.70 -7.89
N ILE A 252 31.80 18.50 -7.92
CA ILE A 252 33.05 18.17 -7.23
C ILE A 252 34.16 17.75 -8.19
N VAL A 253 34.01 18.04 -9.50
CA VAL A 253 34.93 17.59 -10.56
C VAL A 253 36.39 18.00 -10.32
N ALA A 254 36.60 19.17 -9.70
CA ALA A 254 37.93 19.72 -9.39
C ALA A 254 38.49 19.21 -8.04
N GLU A 255 37.65 18.66 -7.18
CA GLU A 255 38.01 18.22 -5.82
C GLU A 255 38.40 16.74 -5.78
N LEU A 256 38.07 15.98 -6.82
CA LEU A 256 38.31 14.54 -6.87
C LEU A 256 39.76 14.22 -7.24
N PRO A 257 40.38 13.20 -6.60
CA PRO A 257 41.68 12.67 -6.98
C PRO A 257 41.77 12.33 -8.47
N ARG A 258 42.91 12.69 -9.09
CA ARG A 258 43.24 12.37 -10.48
C ARG A 258 44.66 11.83 -10.58
N HIS A 259 44.91 11.04 -11.62
CA HIS A 259 46.26 10.61 -11.95
C HIS A 259 47.09 11.81 -12.42
N PRO A 260 48.36 11.97 -11.99
CA PRO A 260 49.17 13.13 -12.37
C PRO A 260 49.45 13.21 -13.87
N ASP A 261 49.74 12.07 -14.50
CA ASP A 261 50.21 12.03 -15.90
C ASP A 261 49.22 11.41 -16.90
N ASN A 262 48.04 10.99 -16.44
CA ASN A 262 47.07 10.28 -17.28
C ASN A 262 45.72 11.00 -17.22
N THR A 263 45.16 11.34 -18.39
CA THR A 263 43.92 12.12 -18.49
C THR A 263 42.93 11.46 -19.43
N TYR A 264 41.64 11.64 -19.15
CA TYR A 264 40.61 11.21 -20.08
C TYR A 264 40.56 12.14 -21.30
N PRO A 265 40.39 11.60 -22.52
CA PRO A 265 40.13 12.41 -23.69
C PRO A 265 38.77 13.13 -23.57
N SER A 266 38.56 14.11 -24.44
CA SER A 266 37.31 14.88 -24.52
C SER A 266 36.52 14.52 -25.78
N ARG A 267 35.20 14.69 -25.74
CA ARG A 267 34.26 14.53 -26.86
C ARG A 267 33.23 15.67 -26.86
N PRO A 268 32.63 16.01 -28.02
CA PRO A 268 31.51 16.95 -28.05
C PRO A 268 30.28 16.32 -27.37
N THR A 269 29.45 17.14 -26.72
CA THR A 269 28.19 16.69 -26.08
C THR A 269 27.21 16.09 -27.09
N SER A 270 27.26 16.51 -28.36
CA SER A 270 26.45 15.96 -29.44
C SER A 270 26.75 14.47 -29.74
N ALA A 271 27.92 13.96 -29.34
CA ALA A 271 28.26 12.53 -29.45
C ALA A 271 27.52 11.67 -28.41
N ILE A 272 27.00 12.27 -27.33
CA ILE A 272 26.31 11.54 -26.25
C ILE A 272 24.90 11.20 -26.70
N LYS A 273 24.60 9.91 -26.82
CA LYS A 273 23.30 9.38 -27.29
C LYS A 273 22.60 8.50 -26.26
N GLN A 274 23.25 8.16 -25.14
CA GLN A 274 22.69 7.28 -24.12
C GLN A 274 23.22 7.56 -22.71
N ILE A 275 22.45 7.16 -21.71
CA ILE A 275 22.83 7.19 -20.30
C ILE A 275 22.95 5.75 -19.81
N ILE A 276 24.11 5.42 -19.24
CA ILE A 276 24.40 4.10 -18.70
C ILE A 276 24.40 4.17 -17.17
N ILE A 277 23.54 3.36 -16.58
CA ILE A 277 23.35 3.24 -15.14
C ILE A 277 24.30 2.18 -14.60
N HIS A 278 25.04 2.57 -13.57
CA HIS A 278 25.98 1.74 -12.83
C HIS A 278 25.60 1.70 -11.35
N HIS A 279 26.06 0.67 -10.65
CA HIS A 279 26.22 0.71 -9.20
C HIS A 279 27.71 0.79 -8.83
N THR A 280 28.01 1.14 -7.58
CA THR A 280 29.40 1.17 -7.12
C THR A 280 29.93 -0.21 -6.73
N ALA A 281 29.04 -1.20 -6.55
CA ALA A 281 29.34 -2.57 -6.11
C ALA A 281 30.02 -2.66 -4.73
N VAL A 282 29.98 -1.58 -3.96
CA VAL A 282 30.50 -1.47 -2.59
C VAL A 282 29.43 -0.90 -1.67
N SER A 283 29.74 -0.79 -0.37
CA SER A 283 28.82 -0.20 0.59
C SER A 283 28.33 1.19 0.14
N ASN A 284 27.04 1.46 0.33
CA ASN A 284 26.39 2.74 0.07
C ASN A 284 26.97 3.92 0.87
N LYS A 285 27.82 3.65 1.89
CA LYS A 285 28.55 4.65 2.67
C LYS A 285 29.83 5.15 1.98
N VAL A 286 30.29 4.49 0.92
CA VAL A 286 31.51 4.88 0.19
C VAL A 286 31.17 6.00 -0.78
N GLY A 287 31.65 7.21 -0.48
CA GLY A 287 31.44 8.40 -1.30
C GLY A 287 32.36 8.49 -2.53
N PRO A 288 32.08 9.46 -3.43
CA PRO A 288 32.78 9.58 -4.72
C PRO A 288 34.28 9.86 -4.58
N GLN A 289 34.74 10.55 -3.53
CA GLN A 289 36.17 10.79 -3.25
C GLN A 289 36.93 9.47 -3.10
N ARG A 290 36.41 8.53 -2.31
CA ARG A 290 37.08 7.23 -2.09
C ARG A 290 37.04 6.37 -3.35
N ILE A 291 35.95 6.42 -4.12
CA ILE A 291 35.87 5.72 -5.42
C ILE A 291 36.92 6.28 -6.40
N ALA A 292 37.07 7.60 -6.47
CA ALA A 292 38.08 8.25 -7.28
C ALA A 292 39.50 7.82 -6.87
N SER A 293 39.85 7.86 -5.57
CA SER A 293 41.14 7.37 -5.07
C SER A 293 41.42 5.93 -5.50
N LEU A 294 40.47 5.02 -5.29
CA LEU A 294 40.63 3.60 -5.64
C LEU A 294 40.82 3.36 -7.14
N GLN A 295 40.23 4.20 -7.99
CA GLN A 295 40.42 4.09 -9.44
C GLN A 295 41.77 4.67 -9.89
N VAL A 296 42.22 5.77 -9.28
CA VAL A 296 43.57 6.33 -9.51
C VAL A 296 44.65 5.35 -9.04
N GLU A 297 44.49 4.72 -7.87
CA GLU A 297 45.37 3.66 -7.36
C GLU A 297 45.48 2.47 -8.33
N LYS A 298 44.45 2.23 -9.15
CA LYS A 298 44.42 1.22 -10.22
C LYS A 298 44.93 1.73 -11.58
N GLY A 299 45.57 2.90 -11.62
CA GLY A 299 46.14 3.51 -12.81
C GLY A 299 45.13 4.21 -13.74
N LYS A 300 43.87 4.39 -13.33
CA LYS A 300 42.90 5.14 -14.12
C LYS A 300 43.13 6.66 -14.00
N PRO A 301 42.85 7.46 -15.04
CA PRO A 301 42.93 8.92 -14.99
C PRO A 301 42.17 9.60 -13.85
N GLY A 302 41.07 9.01 -13.41
CA GLY A 302 40.20 9.53 -12.34
C GLY A 302 38.98 8.64 -12.18
N ILE A 303 37.93 9.15 -11.51
CA ILE A 303 36.66 8.43 -11.42
C ILE A 303 36.03 8.23 -12.81
N THR A 304 35.46 7.07 -13.09
CA THR A 304 34.91 6.72 -14.41
C THR A 304 33.49 7.23 -14.62
N TYR A 305 32.80 7.71 -13.58
CA TYR A 305 31.41 8.15 -13.67
C TYR A 305 31.31 9.66 -13.93
N HIS A 306 30.27 10.09 -14.65
CA HIS A 306 29.95 11.52 -14.84
C HIS A 306 29.14 12.07 -13.68
N TYR A 307 28.22 11.26 -13.18
CA TYR A 307 27.45 11.57 -11.98
C TYR A 307 27.47 10.41 -10.99
N PHE A 308 27.36 10.77 -9.72
CA PHE A 308 27.27 9.85 -8.60
C PHE A 308 26.06 10.21 -7.73
N ILE A 309 25.21 9.24 -7.44
CA ILE A 309 24.02 9.39 -6.60
C ILE A 309 24.29 8.70 -5.27
N ALA A 310 24.49 9.50 -4.23
CA ALA A 310 24.71 9.02 -2.87
C ALA A 310 23.45 8.39 -2.28
N TRP A 311 23.62 7.64 -1.19
CA TRP A 311 22.52 6.95 -0.50
C TRP A 311 21.36 7.87 -0.12
N ASP A 312 21.62 9.12 0.25
CA ASP A 312 20.61 10.11 0.62
C ASP A 312 19.95 10.82 -0.57
N GLY A 313 20.31 10.44 -1.81
CA GLY A 313 19.83 11.09 -3.03
C GLY A 313 20.64 12.31 -3.47
N THR A 314 21.72 12.68 -2.76
CA THR A 314 22.60 13.77 -3.21
C THR A 314 23.25 13.40 -4.54
N ILE A 315 23.14 14.30 -5.52
CA ILE A 315 23.74 14.13 -6.85
C ILE A 315 25.05 14.90 -6.90
N TYR A 316 26.14 14.17 -7.11
CA TYR A 316 27.46 14.76 -7.36
C TYR A 316 27.78 14.68 -8.84
N GLN A 317 28.21 15.79 -9.43
CA GLN A 317 28.89 15.76 -10.72
C GLN A 317 30.37 15.44 -10.48
N THR A 318 30.82 14.34 -11.07
CA THR A 318 32.15 13.77 -10.84
C THR A 318 33.05 13.83 -12.07
N ASN A 319 32.49 14.02 -13.26
CA ASN A 319 33.20 14.46 -14.46
C ASN A 319 32.38 15.50 -15.25
N THR A 320 33.02 16.22 -16.18
CA THR A 320 32.29 17.05 -17.14
C THR A 320 31.60 16.17 -18.19
N LEU A 321 30.51 16.65 -18.80
CA LEU A 321 29.78 15.90 -19.85
C LEU A 321 30.69 15.50 -21.03
N THR A 322 31.68 16.34 -21.33
CA THR A 322 32.64 16.15 -22.42
C THR A 322 33.73 15.14 -22.08
N THR A 323 33.93 14.76 -20.81
CA THR A 323 34.90 13.71 -20.44
C THR A 323 34.49 12.39 -21.07
N LEU A 324 35.40 11.79 -21.84
CA LEU A 324 35.26 10.44 -22.35
C LEU A 324 35.90 9.46 -21.35
N SER A 325 35.13 9.12 -20.32
CA SER A 325 35.58 8.21 -19.25
C SER A 325 35.43 6.74 -19.62
N GLU A 326 36.25 5.89 -19.01
CA GLU A 326 36.28 4.44 -19.25
C GLU A 326 35.28 3.66 -18.37
N HIS A 327 33.98 3.85 -18.60
CA HIS A 327 32.92 3.27 -17.75
C HIS A 327 32.26 2.01 -18.32
N THR A 328 32.10 1.92 -19.65
CA THR A 328 31.48 0.78 -20.34
C THR A 328 32.18 0.55 -21.67
N GLN A 329 32.96 -0.53 -21.76
CA GLN A 329 33.72 -0.89 -22.95
C GLN A 329 32.83 -0.94 -24.19
N GLY A 330 33.28 -0.35 -25.30
CA GLY A 330 32.51 -0.27 -26.56
C GLY A 330 31.46 0.85 -26.62
N HIS A 331 31.11 1.48 -25.49
CA HIS A 331 30.08 2.51 -25.42
C HIS A 331 30.58 3.88 -24.96
N ASN A 332 31.78 3.96 -24.35
CA ASN A 332 32.36 5.18 -23.80
C ASN A 332 32.29 6.43 -24.70
N GLN A 333 32.36 6.29 -26.03
CA GLN A 333 32.33 7.41 -26.96
C GLN A 333 30.96 8.08 -27.07
N ASN A 334 29.87 7.34 -26.87
CA ASN A 334 28.50 7.82 -27.10
C ASN A 334 27.62 7.82 -25.84
N SER A 335 28.20 7.61 -24.66
CA SER A 335 27.46 7.47 -23.42
C SER A 335 27.99 8.31 -22.27
N LEU A 336 27.07 8.60 -21.35
CA LEU A 336 27.35 9.18 -20.04
C LEU A 336 27.02 8.17 -18.94
N ALA A 337 27.82 8.12 -17.88
CA ALA A 337 27.68 7.16 -16.81
C ALA A 337 27.13 7.80 -15.53
N ILE A 338 26.11 7.17 -14.94
CA ILE A 338 25.55 7.56 -13.63
C ILE A 338 25.71 6.38 -12.67
N ALA A 339 26.47 6.55 -11.59
CA ALA A 339 26.65 5.54 -10.57
C ALA A 339 25.72 5.77 -9.37
N PHE A 340 25.03 4.72 -8.95
CA PHE A 340 24.27 4.68 -7.71
C PHE A 340 25.11 4.04 -6.60
N ALA A 341 25.24 4.70 -5.46
CA ALA A 341 25.98 4.19 -4.31
C ALA A 341 25.31 2.94 -3.72
N GLY A 342 25.98 1.80 -3.79
CA GLY A 342 25.51 0.54 -3.21
C GLY A 342 25.89 -0.70 -4.02
N ASN A 343 25.54 -1.87 -3.47
CA ASN A 343 25.64 -3.17 -4.12
C ASN A 343 24.23 -3.75 -4.30
N PHE A 344 23.69 -3.62 -5.51
CA PHE A 344 22.32 -4.04 -5.83
C PHE A 344 22.22 -5.47 -6.38
N THR A 345 23.07 -6.36 -5.86
CA THR A 345 22.98 -7.80 -6.17
C THR A 345 21.74 -8.40 -5.53
N THR A 346 21.50 -8.13 -4.24
CA THR A 346 20.31 -8.60 -3.49
C THR A 346 19.36 -7.47 -3.11
N GLU A 347 19.84 -6.23 -3.08
CA GLU A 347 19.07 -5.04 -2.71
C GLU A 347 18.82 -4.14 -3.93
N ILE A 348 17.97 -3.12 -3.80
CA ILE A 348 17.73 -2.10 -4.83
C ILE A 348 18.10 -0.71 -4.29
N PRO A 349 18.29 0.30 -5.16
CA PRO A 349 18.43 1.68 -4.71
C PRO A 349 17.21 2.12 -3.89
N ASN A 350 17.44 2.91 -2.86
CA ASN A 350 16.34 3.43 -2.06
C ASN A 350 15.55 4.53 -2.80
N GLN A 351 14.46 4.99 -2.20
CA GLN A 351 13.57 5.95 -2.83
C GLN A 351 14.25 7.29 -3.14
N ALA A 352 15.11 7.81 -2.25
CA ALA A 352 15.84 9.06 -2.48
C ALA A 352 16.78 8.95 -3.70
N GLN A 353 17.46 7.81 -3.84
CA GLN A 353 18.30 7.51 -4.99
C GLN A 353 17.48 7.40 -6.28
N LEU A 354 16.34 6.71 -6.26
CA LEU A 354 15.47 6.55 -7.43
C LEU A 354 14.87 7.88 -7.89
N GLU A 355 14.44 8.73 -6.96
CA GLU A 355 13.91 10.07 -7.28
C GLU A 355 14.98 10.99 -7.83
N ALA A 356 16.14 11.06 -7.18
CA ALA A 356 17.29 11.83 -7.64
C ALA A 356 17.76 11.37 -9.02
N GLY A 357 17.88 10.06 -9.21
CA GLY A 357 18.24 9.45 -10.49
C GLY A 357 17.20 9.71 -11.57
N GLY A 358 15.91 9.65 -11.24
CA GLY A 358 14.83 9.95 -12.18
C GLY A 358 14.85 11.41 -12.66
N LYS A 359 15.00 12.35 -11.72
CA LYS A 359 15.12 13.78 -12.01
C LYS A 359 16.37 14.09 -12.85
N LEU A 360 17.52 13.54 -12.46
CA LEU A 360 18.78 13.71 -13.18
C LEU A 360 18.69 13.15 -14.61
N CYS A 361 18.17 11.93 -14.77
CA CYS A 361 18.00 11.34 -16.09
C CYS A 361 17.04 12.15 -16.96
N ALA A 362 15.91 12.62 -16.42
CA ALA A 362 14.97 13.47 -17.16
C ALA A 362 15.62 14.80 -17.61
N ALA A 363 16.38 15.45 -16.74
CA ALA A 363 17.11 16.68 -17.06
C ALA A 363 18.17 16.46 -18.15
N LEU A 364 18.98 15.40 -18.03
CA LEU A 364 19.99 15.04 -19.01
C LEU A 364 19.39 14.61 -20.35
N MET A 365 18.25 13.91 -20.34
CA MET A 365 17.50 13.56 -21.54
C MET A 365 17.06 14.80 -22.30
N LEU A 366 16.53 15.81 -21.60
CA LEU A 366 16.14 17.08 -22.21
C LEU A 366 17.37 17.83 -22.74
N GLN A 367 18.41 17.96 -21.93
CA GLN A 367 19.63 18.71 -22.26
C GLN A 367 20.39 18.11 -23.46
N LEU A 368 20.43 16.78 -23.57
CA LEU A 368 21.24 16.06 -24.55
C LEU A 368 20.40 15.41 -25.66
N ASN A 369 19.07 15.61 -25.63
CA ASN A 369 18.11 14.98 -26.54
C ASN A 369 18.25 13.45 -26.59
N ILE A 370 18.29 12.81 -25.41
CA ILE A 370 18.44 11.36 -25.28
C ILE A 370 17.04 10.72 -25.15
N PRO A 371 16.68 9.75 -26.02
CA PRO A 371 15.43 9.02 -25.90
C PRO A 371 15.36 8.18 -24.61
N LEU A 372 14.17 8.01 -24.04
CA LEU A 372 13.96 7.18 -22.84
C LEU A 372 14.46 5.73 -23.04
N ALA A 373 14.33 5.19 -24.24
CA ALA A 373 14.81 3.85 -24.60
C ALA A 373 16.34 3.68 -24.49
N ASN A 374 17.07 4.80 -24.49
CA ASN A 374 18.53 4.87 -24.40
C ASN A 374 19.01 5.08 -22.95
N ILE A 375 18.14 4.85 -21.96
CA ILE A 375 18.55 4.65 -20.56
C ILE A 375 18.78 3.15 -20.36
N LYS A 376 20.05 2.75 -20.21
CA LYS A 376 20.48 1.34 -20.14
C LYS A 376 21.23 1.08 -18.85
N GLY A 377 21.11 -0.11 -18.27
CA GLY A 377 22.09 -0.58 -17.28
C GLY A 377 23.31 -1.15 -17.98
N ALA A 378 24.49 -1.12 -17.35
CA ALA A 378 25.71 -1.65 -17.97
C ALA A 378 25.59 -3.15 -18.33
N THR A 379 24.81 -3.94 -17.59
CA THR A 379 24.47 -5.35 -17.86
C THR A 379 23.72 -5.56 -19.19
N GLU A 380 23.07 -4.53 -19.73
CA GLU A 380 22.39 -4.61 -21.03
C GLU A 380 23.34 -4.47 -22.22
N LEU A 381 24.58 -4.08 -21.96
CA LEU A 381 25.54 -3.69 -23.00
C LEU A 381 26.79 -4.58 -23.00
N ILE A 382 27.27 -4.98 -21.82
CA ILE A 382 28.47 -5.80 -21.66
C ILE A 382 28.28 -6.85 -20.55
N ASN A 383 29.15 -7.86 -20.54
CA ASN A 383 29.18 -8.85 -19.47
C ASN A 383 29.74 -8.22 -18.18
N THR A 384 28.85 -7.76 -17.31
CA THR A 384 29.15 -7.15 -16.01
C THR A 384 28.03 -7.43 -15.02
N GLN A 385 28.28 -7.27 -13.73
CA GLN A 385 27.24 -7.34 -12.70
C GLN A 385 26.57 -5.99 -12.44
N SER A 386 27.08 -4.89 -13.00
CA SER A 386 26.55 -3.53 -12.77
C SER A 386 25.36 -3.23 -13.69
N PRO A 387 24.22 -2.70 -13.20
CA PRO A 387 24.06 -2.04 -11.91
C PRO A 387 23.39 -2.94 -10.86
N GLY A 388 23.62 -4.25 -10.91
CA GLY A 388 23.17 -5.26 -9.96
C GLY A 388 22.25 -6.30 -10.58
N GLN A 389 22.18 -7.49 -9.98
CA GLN A 389 21.24 -8.54 -10.40
C GLN A 389 19.77 -8.10 -10.30
N GLN A 390 19.45 -7.15 -9.41
CA GLN A 390 18.09 -6.63 -9.26
C GLN A 390 17.66 -5.68 -10.40
N TRP A 391 18.52 -5.38 -11.38
CA TRP A 391 18.24 -4.40 -12.46
C TRP A 391 17.12 -4.85 -13.42
N LEU A 392 17.31 -5.99 -14.10
CA LEU A 392 16.32 -6.59 -15.03
C LEU A 392 15.60 -7.81 -14.44
N SER A 393 16.18 -8.40 -13.39
CA SER A 393 15.68 -9.55 -12.66
C SER A 393 15.39 -9.20 -11.20
N GLY A 394 14.80 -10.12 -10.45
CA GLY A 394 14.41 -9.87 -9.06
C GLY A 394 13.42 -8.70 -8.94
N GLN A 395 13.80 -7.67 -8.18
CA GLN A 395 12.96 -6.48 -7.93
C GLN A 395 12.88 -5.50 -9.12
N LYS A 396 13.58 -5.75 -10.23
CA LYS A 396 13.46 -5.02 -11.52
C LYS A 396 13.53 -3.50 -11.37
N TRP A 397 14.51 -2.98 -10.64
CA TRP A 397 14.56 -1.55 -10.29
C TRP A 397 14.77 -0.62 -11.50
N LYS A 398 15.10 -1.16 -12.69
CA LYS A 398 14.97 -0.43 -13.96
C LYS A 398 13.58 0.18 -14.14
N ILE A 399 12.53 -0.60 -13.87
CA ILE A 399 11.13 -0.13 -14.02
C ILE A 399 10.87 1.00 -13.03
N LEU A 400 11.37 0.88 -11.81
CA LEU A 400 11.22 1.91 -10.77
C LEU A 400 11.91 3.22 -11.19
N LEU A 401 13.13 3.15 -11.73
CA LEU A 401 13.84 4.31 -12.24
C LEU A 401 13.11 4.94 -13.44
N LEU A 402 12.66 4.14 -14.42
CA LEU A 402 11.90 4.64 -15.57
C LEU A 402 10.60 5.34 -15.15
N ASN A 403 9.92 4.82 -14.11
CA ASN A 403 8.74 5.46 -13.54
C ASN A 403 9.08 6.82 -12.91
N GLN A 404 10.21 6.95 -12.21
CA GLN A 404 10.66 8.24 -11.68
C GLN A 404 11.03 9.23 -12.79
N ILE A 405 11.63 8.75 -13.89
CA ILE A 405 11.92 9.57 -15.07
C ILE A 405 10.63 10.11 -15.69
N ASN A 406 9.64 9.25 -15.90
CA ASN A 406 8.35 9.68 -16.47
C ASN A 406 7.62 10.66 -15.55
N ARG A 407 7.60 10.41 -14.23
CA ARG A 407 7.06 11.37 -13.26
C ARG A 407 7.76 12.73 -13.32
N ALA A 408 9.09 12.73 -13.44
CA ALA A 408 9.85 13.97 -13.57
C ALA A 408 9.56 14.70 -14.90
N ARG A 409 9.25 13.97 -15.98
CA ARG A 409 8.83 14.51 -17.28
C ARG A 409 7.40 15.05 -17.26
N ASP A 410 6.46 14.38 -16.59
CA ASP A 410 5.07 14.81 -16.49
C ASP A 410 4.88 16.08 -15.64
N LEU A 411 5.87 16.40 -14.79
CA LEU A 411 5.96 17.66 -14.05
C LEU A 411 6.59 18.81 -14.86
N THR A 412 6.97 18.56 -16.12
CA THR A 412 7.39 19.60 -17.06
C THR A 412 6.21 20.04 -17.93
N PRO A 413 5.94 21.35 -18.10
CA PRO A 413 5.00 21.79 -19.12
C PRO A 413 5.58 21.47 -20.49
N VAL A 414 5.03 20.47 -21.18
CA VAL A 414 5.43 20.14 -22.55
C VAL A 414 4.75 21.13 -23.48
N ALA A 415 5.55 21.91 -24.23
CA ALA A 415 5.04 22.64 -25.39
C ALA A 415 4.44 21.62 -26.39
N PRO A 416 3.32 21.92 -27.06
CA PRO A 416 2.63 20.95 -27.90
C PRO A 416 3.55 20.38 -28.99
N PRO A 417 3.48 19.07 -29.29
CA PRO A 417 4.24 18.49 -30.37
C PRO A 417 3.86 19.16 -31.70
N THR A 418 4.87 19.63 -32.44
CA THR A 418 4.72 20.24 -33.78
C THR A 418 4.53 19.21 -34.89
N THR A 419 3.98 18.05 -34.57
CA THR A 419 3.62 17.01 -35.55
C THR A 419 2.33 16.36 -35.08
N PRO A 420 1.27 16.33 -35.91
CA PRO A 420 0.02 15.71 -35.51
C PRO A 420 0.23 14.21 -35.26
N PRO A 421 -0.16 13.68 -34.08
CA PRO A 421 -0.19 12.25 -33.85
C PRO A 421 -1.26 11.60 -34.74
N SER A 422 -0.98 10.40 -35.23
CA SER A 422 -1.96 9.59 -35.96
C SER A 422 -3.12 9.19 -35.05
N SER A 423 -4.33 9.11 -35.61
CA SER A 423 -5.57 8.75 -34.90
C SER A 423 -5.49 7.43 -34.11
N GLU A 424 -4.60 6.54 -34.48
CA GLU A 424 -4.36 5.26 -33.79
C GLU A 424 -3.65 5.44 -32.43
N THR A 425 -2.75 6.42 -32.32
CA THR A 425 -2.00 6.68 -31.07
C THR A 425 -2.92 7.29 -30.01
N ASP A 426 -3.80 8.20 -30.40
CA ASP A 426 -4.80 8.80 -29.51
C ASP A 426 -5.86 7.78 -29.08
N ALA A 427 -6.28 6.90 -29.99
CA ALA A 427 -7.18 5.79 -29.68
C ALA A 427 -6.55 4.81 -28.66
N LEU A 428 -5.27 4.48 -28.81
CA LEU A 428 -4.56 3.60 -27.89
C LEU A 428 -4.35 4.25 -26.51
N ILE A 429 -4.04 5.55 -26.47
CA ILE A 429 -3.91 6.30 -25.20
C ILE A 429 -5.26 6.38 -24.49
N ALA A 430 -6.36 6.63 -25.22
CA ALA A 430 -7.70 6.64 -24.66
C ALA A 430 -8.10 5.26 -24.10
N LEU A 431 -7.79 4.19 -24.85
CA LEU A 431 -8.03 2.81 -24.42
C LEU A 431 -7.24 2.45 -23.16
N LEU A 432 -5.95 2.77 -23.11
CA LEU A 432 -5.11 2.51 -21.94
C LEU A 432 -5.55 3.34 -20.72
N LYS A 433 -6.05 4.57 -20.92
CA LYS A 433 -6.64 5.38 -19.84
C LYS A 433 -7.93 4.77 -19.31
N ALA A 434 -8.81 4.30 -20.20
CA ALA A 434 -10.05 3.60 -19.81
C ALA A 434 -9.76 2.30 -19.05
N GLN A 435 -8.79 1.51 -19.53
CA GLN A 435 -8.36 0.27 -18.87
C GLN A 435 -7.76 0.54 -17.49
N ASN A 436 -6.94 1.59 -17.34
CA ASN A 436 -6.41 2.00 -16.04
C ASN A 436 -7.52 2.48 -15.08
N ALA A 437 -8.53 3.18 -15.58
CA ALA A 437 -9.67 3.59 -14.76
C ALA A 437 -10.49 2.38 -14.28
N GLN A 438 -10.71 1.40 -15.16
CA GLN A 438 -11.40 0.16 -14.82
C GLN A 438 -10.63 -0.67 -13.77
N LEU A 439 -9.31 -0.82 -13.94
CA LEU A 439 -8.46 -1.52 -12.97
C LEU A 439 -8.45 -0.83 -11.60
N ARG A 440 -8.48 0.50 -11.57
CA ARG A 440 -8.59 1.27 -10.32
C ARG A 440 -9.93 1.05 -9.63
N ALA A 441 -11.03 1.04 -10.39
CA ALA A 441 -12.36 0.75 -9.85
C ALA A 441 -12.44 -0.67 -9.29
N GLN A 442 -11.87 -1.66 -9.99
CA GLN A 442 -11.81 -3.05 -9.55
C GLN A 442 -10.99 -3.20 -8.26
N LEU A 443 -9.83 -2.54 -8.18
CA LEU A 443 -9.00 -2.54 -6.96
C LEU A 443 -9.76 -1.96 -5.76
N GLN A 444 -10.46 -0.84 -5.96
CA GLN A 444 -11.26 -0.19 -4.92
C GLN A 444 -12.40 -1.09 -4.45
N GLN A 445 -13.07 -1.79 -5.37
CA GLN A 445 -14.15 -2.74 -5.05
C GLN A 445 -13.62 -3.94 -4.25
N THR A 446 -12.50 -4.53 -4.66
CA THR A 446 -11.86 -5.65 -3.94
C THR A 446 -11.41 -5.25 -2.54
N GLN A 447 -10.85 -4.04 -2.39
CA GLN A 447 -10.46 -3.50 -1.07
C GLN A 447 -11.66 -3.29 -0.15
N ALA A 448 -12.77 -2.76 -0.67
CA ALA A 448 -14.01 -2.60 0.10
C ALA A 448 -14.58 -3.95 0.55
N ALA A 449 -14.56 -4.96 -0.34
CA ALA A 449 -14.99 -6.32 -0.02
C ALA A 449 -14.12 -6.97 1.06
N TYR A 450 -12.79 -6.83 0.96
CA TYR A 450 -11.85 -7.31 1.98
C TYR A 450 -12.09 -6.69 3.36
N GLN A 451 -12.32 -5.38 3.41
CA GLN A 451 -12.62 -4.68 4.67
C GLN A 451 -13.96 -5.12 5.26
N ALA A 452 -14.98 -5.33 4.43
CA ALA A 452 -16.27 -5.86 4.87
C ALA A 452 -16.14 -7.27 5.45
N ALA A 453 -15.45 -8.17 4.75
CA ALA A 453 -15.17 -9.52 5.23
C ALA A 453 -14.38 -9.51 6.54
N SER A 454 -13.34 -8.67 6.65
CA SER A 454 -12.53 -8.53 7.86
C SER A 454 -13.35 -8.06 9.07
N ARG A 455 -14.28 -7.12 8.89
CA ARG A 455 -15.22 -6.70 9.94
C ARG A 455 -16.16 -7.83 10.34
N GLN A 456 -16.67 -8.57 9.35
CA GLN A 456 -17.58 -9.69 9.60
C GLN A 456 -16.89 -10.81 10.38
N ILE A 457 -15.62 -11.12 10.10
CA ILE A 457 -14.81 -12.08 10.87
C ILE A 457 -14.73 -11.69 12.34
N ILE A 458 -14.51 -10.40 12.65
CA ILE A 458 -14.43 -9.92 14.03
C ILE A 458 -15.76 -10.13 14.77
N VAL A 459 -16.88 -9.76 14.13
CA VAL A 459 -18.23 -9.89 14.70
C VAL A 459 -18.58 -11.36 14.93
N LEU A 460 -18.30 -12.24 13.95
CA LEU A 460 -18.60 -13.66 14.06
C LEU A 460 -17.77 -14.34 15.15
N ASN A 461 -16.48 -14.02 15.26
CA ASN A 461 -15.63 -14.52 16.35
C ASN A 461 -16.15 -14.13 17.73
N GLN A 462 -16.58 -12.88 17.91
CA GLN A 462 -17.17 -12.43 19.18
C GLN A 462 -18.46 -13.20 19.52
N ARG A 463 -19.29 -13.46 18.51
CA ARG A 463 -20.55 -14.18 18.71
C ARG A 463 -20.35 -15.67 18.99
N VAL A 464 -19.39 -16.32 18.33
CA VAL A 464 -18.98 -17.70 18.64
C VAL A 464 -18.51 -17.80 20.09
N ALA A 465 -17.58 -16.93 20.51
CA ALA A 465 -17.06 -16.93 21.87
C ALA A 465 -18.16 -16.69 22.93
N GLN A 466 -19.15 -15.84 22.63
CA GLN A 466 -20.31 -15.63 23.49
C GLN A 466 -21.15 -16.91 23.64
N LEU A 467 -21.49 -17.56 22.52
CA LEU A 467 -22.31 -18.78 22.57
C LEU A 467 -21.57 -19.96 23.20
N GLU A 468 -20.26 -20.05 23.04
CA GLU A 468 -19.43 -21.04 23.75
C GLU A 468 -19.47 -20.83 25.27
N ALA A 469 -19.48 -19.59 25.74
CA ALA A 469 -19.64 -19.26 27.16
C ALA A 469 -21.05 -19.60 27.68
N GLU A 470 -22.11 -19.29 26.90
CA GLU A 470 -23.49 -19.68 27.21
C GLU A 470 -23.64 -21.21 27.26
N LEU A 471 -23.03 -21.94 26.30
CA LEU A 471 -23.00 -23.39 26.27
C LEU A 471 -22.29 -23.99 27.48
N ALA A 472 -21.18 -23.39 27.92
CA ALA A 472 -20.47 -23.82 29.12
C ALA A 472 -21.30 -23.65 30.40
N GLN A 473 -22.06 -22.55 30.51
CA GLN A 473 -22.96 -22.31 31.62
C GLN A 473 -24.17 -23.26 31.61
N ALA A 474 -24.79 -23.48 30.45
CA ALA A 474 -25.92 -24.38 30.29
C ALA A 474 -25.57 -25.83 30.67
N LYS A 475 -24.38 -26.31 30.28
CA LYS A 475 -23.84 -27.63 30.68
C LYS A 475 -23.56 -27.76 32.18
N ALA A 476 -23.31 -26.65 32.88
CA ALA A 476 -23.06 -26.65 34.32
C ALA A 476 -24.36 -26.64 35.14
N GLY A 477 -25.45 -26.12 34.58
CA GLY A 477 -26.76 -26.01 35.23
C GLY A 477 -27.74 -27.14 34.91
N ALA A 478 -27.66 -27.74 33.72
CA ALA A 478 -28.49 -28.85 33.27
C ALA A 478 -27.62 -30.08 32.95
N GLY A 479 -28.08 -31.29 33.33
CA GLY A 479 -27.44 -32.53 32.91
C GLY A 479 -27.27 -32.54 31.39
N GLY A 480 -26.08 -32.90 30.90
CA GLY A 480 -25.52 -32.51 29.59
C GLY A 480 -26.27 -32.84 28.28
N ASP A 481 -27.51 -33.31 28.35
CA ASP A 481 -28.41 -33.65 27.23
C ASP A 481 -29.73 -32.85 27.27
N SER A 482 -29.69 -31.55 27.61
CA SER A 482 -30.88 -30.68 27.48
C SER A 482 -31.06 -30.15 26.04
N ASP A 483 -32.31 -29.92 25.64
CA ASP A 483 -32.66 -29.31 24.35
C ASP A 483 -31.98 -27.94 24.15
N GLU A 484 -31.73 -27.20 25.23
CA GLU A 484 -30.99 -25.93 25.22
C GLU A 484 -29.51 -26.09 24.83
N VAL A 485 -28.86 -27.17 25.29
CA VAL A 485 -27.47 -27.50 24.90
C VAL A 485 -27.41 -27.91 23.43
N ALA A 486 -28.45 -28.57 22.92
CA ALA A 486 -28.56 -28.93 21.50
C ALA A 486 -28.74 -27.70 20.60
N ASP A 487 -29.61 -26.75 20.97
CA ASP A 487 -29.81 -25.48 20.25
C ASP A 487 -28.53 -24.64 20.20
N LEU A 488 -27.84 -24.48 21.33
CA LEU A 488 -26.60 -23.70 21.42
C LEU A 488 -25.49 -24.31 20.54
N LYS A 489 -25.33 -25.63 20.54
CA LYS A 489 -24.38 -26.33 19.64
C LYS A 489 -24.71 -26.07 18.17
N GLN A 490 -25.99 -26.13 17.79
CA GLN A 490 -26.40 -25.89 16.41
C GLN A 490 -26.15 -24.44 15.98
N ARG A 491 -26.39 -23.46 16.86
CA ARG A 491 -26.11 -22.04 16.60
C ARG A 491 -24.62 -21.74 16.48
N ILE A 492 -23.78 -22.38 17.30
CA ILE A 492 -22.31 -22.28 17.17
C ILE A 492 -21.85 -22.81 15.82
N ALA A 493 -22.31 -24.01 15.42
CA ALA A 493 -21.94 -24.59 14.12
C ALA A 493 -22.31 -23.69 12.93
N VAL A 494 -23.47 -23.02 12.98
CA VAL A 494 -23.90 -22.06 11.95
C VAL A 494 -22.96 -20.84 11.91
N LEU A 495 -22.56 -20.31 13.06
CA LEU A 495 -21.66 -19.15 13.10
C LEU A 495 -20.22 -19.49 12.71
N GLU A 496 -19.74 -20.70 13.06
CA GLU A 496 -18.44 -21.20 12.61
C GLU A 496 -18.41 -21.39 11.09
N PHE A 497 -19.51 -21.83 10.49
CA PHE A 497 -19.65 -21.90 9.04
C PHE A 497 -19.67 -20.51 8.38
N GLN A 498 -20.36 -19.53 8.97
CA GLN A 498 -20.30 -18.15 8.47
C GLN A 498 -18.90 -17.54 8.61
N LEU A 499 -18.19 -17.91 9.68
CA LEU A 499 -16.84 -17.45 9.97
C LEU A 499 -15.85 -17.97 8.92
N SER A 500 -15.96 -19.25 8.53
CA SER A 500 -15.11 -19.83 7.49
C SER A 500 -15.33 -19.15 6.13
N ILE A 501 -16.58 -18.88 5.75
CA ILE A 501 -16.92 -18.12 4.52
C ILE A 501 -16.27 -16.72 4.53
N ALA A 502 -16.40 -16.00 5.66
CA ALA A 502 -15.82 -14.67 5.79
C ALA A 502 -14.28 -14.70 5.75
N GLN A 503 -13.65 -15.71 6.34
CA GLN A 503 -12.20 -15.94 6.30
C GLN A 503 -11.69 -16.25 4.89
N GLU A 504 -12.40 -17.08 4.12
CA GLU A 504 -12.07 -17.36 2.73
C GLU A 504 -12.21 -16.11 1.85
N ALA A 505 -13.25 -15.30 2.05
CA ALA A 505 -13.42 -14.02 1.35
C ALA A 505 -12.30 -13.02 1.69
N ALA A 506 -11.84 -12.97 2.94
CA ALA A 506 -10.71 -12.15 3.34
C ALA A 506 -9.38 -12.68 2.78
N ALA A 507 -9.18 -14.00 2.71
CA ALA A 507 -7.99 -14.61 2.12
C ALA A 507 -7.88 -14.33 0.62
N ALA A 508 -9.00 -14.37 -0.10
CA ALA A 508 -9.07 -14.00 -1.51
C ALA A 508 -8.71 -12.51 -1.74
N GLY A 509 -9.09 -11.61 -0.82
CA GLY A 509 -8.70 -10.20 -0.84
C GLY A 509 -7.26 -9.92 -0.40
N ALA A 510 -6.67 -10.76 0.46
CA ALA A 510 -5.30 -10.64 0.94
C ALA A 510 -4.24 -11.21 -0.02
N GLY A 511 -4.64 -12.16 -0.88
CA GLY A 511 -3.76 -12.87 -1.82
C GLY A 511 -3.57 -12.23 -3.20
N SER A 512 -4.20 -11.08 -3.51
CA SER A 512 -4.06 -10.47 -4.84
C SER A 512 -2.73 -9.71 -4.97
N SER A 513 -1.65 -10.45 -5.29
CA SER A 513 -0.57 -9.88 -6.09
C SER A 513 -1.17 -9.33 -7.39
N LEU A 514 -0.77 -8.11 -7.78
CA LEU A 514 -1.18 -7.50 -9.05
C LEU A 514 -1.02 -8.52 -10.18
N PRO A 515 -2.07 -8.84 -10.95
CA PRO A 515 -1.89 -9.62 -12.16
C PRO A 515 -0.97 -8.82 -13.07
N SER A 516 0.17 -9.44 -13.41
CA SER A 516 0.98 -8.99 -14.53
C SER A 516 0.09 -8.95 -15.78
N GLY A 517 0.32 -7.96 -16.63
CA GLY A 517 -0.47 -7.70 -17.82
C GLY A 517 -0.77 -8.96 -18.65
N VAL A 518 -2.00 -8.98 -19.17
CA VAL A 518 -2.73 -10.11 -19.78
C VAL A 518 -3.18 -11.13 -18.75
N ALA A 519 -4.48 -11.11 -18.42
CA ALA A 519 -5.11 -12.18 -17.64
C ALA A 519 -4.78 -13.53 -18.32
N PRO A 520 -4.18 -14.51 -17.62
CA PRO A 520 -4.16 -15.86 -18.14
C PRO A 520 -5.63 -16.28 -18.29
N ALA A 521 -6.02 -16.72 -19.48
CA ALA A 521 -7.33 -17.34 -19.67
C ALA A 521 -7.46 -18.45 -18.63
N VAL A 522 -8.53 -18.42 -17.82
CA VAL A 522 -8.87 -19.53 -16.92
C VAL A 522 -8.86 -20.80 -17.77
N SER A 523 -8.07 -21.80 -17.41
CA SER A 523 -8.03 -23.05 -18.17
C SER A 523 -9.34 -23.81 -17.98
N ALA A 524 -9.81 -24.50 -19.03
CA ALA A 524 -10.99 -25.35 -18.93
C ALA A 524 -10.80 -26.38 -17.79
N PRO A 525 -11.78 -26.55 -16.88
CA PRO A 525 -11.72 -27.62 -15.91
C PRO A 525 -11.83 -28.99 -16.63
N PRO A 526 -11.43 -30.10 -15.99
CA PRO A 526 -11.74 -31.43 -16.47
C PRO A 526 -13.27 -31.57 -16.61
N ILE A 527 -13.75 -31.83 -17.82
CA ILE A 527 -15.17 -31.97 -18.13
C ILE A 527 -15.41 -33.34 -18.76
N GLU A 528 -16.25 -34.14 -18.12
CA GLU A 528 -16.77 -35.37 -18.70
C GLU A 528 -17.88 -35.03 -19.70
N ASN A 529 -17.69 -35.37 -20.98
CA ASN A 529 -18.68 -35.08 -22.02
C ASN A 529 -19.71 -36.21 -22.14
N LEU A 530 -20.92 -35.95 -21.65
CA LEU A 530 -22.06 -36.89 -21.70
C LEU A 530 -23.11 -36.51 -22.76
N THR A 531 -22.85 -35.47 -23.57
CA THR A 531 -23.87 -34.89 -24.48
C THR A 531 -24.50 -35.89 -25.45
N GLY A 532 -23.76 -36.94 -25.84
CA GLY A 532 -24.20 -38.02 -26.71
C GLY A 532 -24.54 -39.34 -26.01
N SER A 533 -24.32 -39.45 -24.69
CA SER A 533 -24.47 -40.70 -23.93
C SER A 533 -25.74 -40.73 -23.08
N LEU A 534 -26.34 -39.57 -22.79
CA LEU A 534 -27.54 -39.48 -21.97
C LEU A 534 -28.82 -39.88 -22.73
N PRO A 535 -29.82 -40.46 -22.04
CA PRO A 535 -31.15 -40.72 -22.61
C PRO A 535 -31.77 -39.50 -23.30
N ARG A 536 -32.28 -39.70 -24.52
CA ARG A 536 -32.99 -38.69 -25.32
C ARG A 536 -34.29 -39.24 -25.89
N ASN A 537 -35.26 -38.37 -26.11
CA ASN A 537 -36.49 -38.73 -26.81
C ASN A 537 -36.20 -38.84 -28.32
N PRO A 538 -36.52 -39.98 -28.97
CA PRO A 538 -36.20 -40.18 -30.39
C PRO A 538 -36.97 -39.25 -31.34
N ASN A 539 -38.10 -38.70 -30.90
CA ASN A 539 -39.02 -37.92 -31.73
C ASN A 539 -38.99 -36.42 -31.42
N LYS A 540 -38.13 -35.96 -30.50
CA LYS A 540 -38.04 -34.55 -30.11
C LYS A 540 -36.60 -34.07 -30.07
N GLN A 541 -36.41 -32.82 -30.43
CA GLN A 541 -35.10 -32.16 -30.37
C GLN A 541 -35.26 -30.81 -29.68
N TYR A 542 -34.21 -30.41 -28.96
CA TYR A 542 -34.11 -29.06 -28.48
C TYR A 542 -33.83 -28.11 -29.66
N PRO A 543 -34.40 -26.90 -29.67
CA PRO A 543 -33.96 -25.85 -30.58
C PRO A 543 -32.48 -25.51 -30.33
N THR A 544 -31.86 -24.84 -31.29
CA THR A 544 -30.48 -24.37 -31.17
C THR A 544 -30.37 -22.85 -31.32
N ARG A 545 -29.29 -22.29 -30.78
CA ARG A 545 -28.91 -20.87 -30.86
C ARG A 545 -27.45 -20.73 -31.27
N SER A 546 -27.05 -19.53 -31.71
CA SER A 546 -25.63 -19.20 -31.80
C SER A 546 -25.03 -19.02 -30.41
N ILE A 547 -23.74 -19.36 -30.26
CA ILE A 547 -23.00 -19.14 -29.00
C ILE A 547 -23.04 -17.67 -28.58
N SER A 548 -22.96 -16.73 -29.53
CA SER A 548 -23.04 -15.29 -29.29
C SER A 548 -24.37 -14.80 -28.71
N ALA A 549 -25.44 -15.60 -28.81
CA ALA A 549 -26.73 -15.29 -28.20
C ALA A 549 -26.75 -15.53 -26.69
N ILE A 550 -25.78 -16.27 -26.15
CA ILE A 550 -25.65 -16.48 -24.70
C ILE A 550 -25.23 -15.17 -24.07
N LYS A 551 -25.96 -14.77 -23.02
CA LYS A 551 -25.76 -13.55 -22.24
C LYS A 551 -25.62 -13.81 -20.76
N THR A 552 -26.13 -14.94 -20.26
CA THR A 552 -26.16 -15.22 -18.82
C THR A 552 -25.88 -16.67 -18.46
N LEU A 553 -25.40 -16.90 -17.24
CA LEU A 553 -25.27 -18.24 -16.64
C LEU A 553 -26.33 -18.40 -15.56
N VAL A 554 -27.09 -19.51 -15.59
CA VAL A 554 -28.14 -19.75 -14.59
C VAL A 554 -27.76 -20.97 -13.76
N ILE A 555 -27.63 -20.76 -12.45
CA ILE A 555 -27.22 -21.77 -11.49
C ILE A 555 -28.46 -22.41 -10.86
N HIS A 556 -28.46 -23.74 -10.79
CA HIS A 556 -29.54 -24.56 -10.25
C HIS A 556 -28.99 -25.58 -9.24
N HIS A 557 -29.84 -26.04 -8.35
CA HIS A 557 -29.70 -27.37 -7.72
C HIS A 557 -30.61 -28.37 -8.43
N SER A 558 -30.37 -29.67 -8.29
CA SER A 558 -31.22 -30.69 -8.92
C SER A 558 -32.55 -30.92 -8.21
N ALA A 559 -32.73 -30.36 -7.01
CA ALA A 559 -33.90 -30.50 -6.14
C ALA A 559 -34.26 -31.97 -5.82
N VAL A 560 -33.27 -32.87 -5.94
CA VAL A 560 -33.34 -34.30 -5.63
C VAL A 560 -32.05 -34.70 -4.90
N PRO A 561 -32.02 -35.82 -4.15
CA PRO A 561 -30.82 -36.23 -3.44
C PRO A 561 -29.58 -36.29 -4.34
N ALA A 562 -28.42 -35.89 -3.81
CA ALA A 562 -27.18 -35.78 -4.58
C ALA A 562 -26.68 -37.12 -5.17
N SER A 563 -27.23 -38.25 -4.70
CA SER A 563 -26.97 -39.59 -5.24
C SER A 563 -27.65 -39.86 -6.58
N ILE A 564 -28.60 -39.01 -7.01
CA ILE A 564 -29.28 -39.15 -8.30
C ILE A 564 -28.38 -38.60 -9.43
N SER A 565 -28.06 -39.46 -10.40
CA SER A 565 -27.13 -39.12 -11.49
C SER A 565 -27.77 -38.28 -12.60
N ALA A 566 -26.94 -37.64 -13.43
CA ALA A 566 -27.39 -36.93 -14.63
C ALA A 566 -28.18 -37.85 -15.59
N GLU A 567 -27.81 -39.13 -15.68
CA GLU A 567 -28.53 -40.12 -16.49
C GLU A 567 -29.94 -40.38 -15.95
N GLN A 568 -30.10 -40.53 -14.63
CA GLN A 568 -31.40 -40.72 -14.01
C GLN A 568 -32.30 -39.48 -14.16
N ILE A 569 -31.72 -38.28 -14.07
CA ILE A 569 -32.44 -37.02 -14.34
C ILE A 569 -32.86 -36.93 -15.81
N ALA A 570 -31.96 -37.26 -16.75
CA ALA A 570 -32.27 -37.30 -18.18
C ALA A 570 -33.42 -38.28 -18.47
N GLN A 571 -33.36 -39.49 -17.90
CA GLN A 571 -34.41 -40.49 -18.03
C GLN A 571 -35.76 -40.00 -17.48
N PHE A 572 -35.75 -39.32 -16.34
CA PHE A 572 -36.96 -38.72 -15.77
C PHE A 572 -37.52 -37.61 -16.68
N ASN A 573 -36.68 -36.69 -17.18
CA ASN A 573 -37.11 -35.63 -18.09
C ASN A 573 -37.69 -36.19 -19.40
N VAL A 574 -37.10 -37.24 -19.96
CA VAL A 574 -37.62 -37.89 -21.18
C VAL A 574 -38.92 -38.65 -20.91
N SER A 575 -38.96 -39.50 -19.89
CA SER A 575 -40.08 -40.43 -19.65
C SER A 575 -41.28 -39.82 -18.92
N LYS A 576 -41.05 -38.87 -18.01
CA LYS A 576 -42.11 -38.24 -17.20
C LYS A 576 -42.47 -36.85 -17.69
N ASN A 577 -41.48 -36.02 -18.03
CA ASN A 577 -41.75 -34.66 -18.49
C ASN A 577 -41.95 -34.57 -20.01
N ASN A 578 -41.71 -35.67 -20.76
CA ASN A 578 -41.80 -35.71 -22.22
C ASN A 578 -40.88 -34.67 -22.90
N TRP A 579 -39.70 -34.42 -22.32
CA TRP A 579 -38.69 -33.50 -22.85
C TRP A 579 -37.77 -34.18 -23.87
N PRO A 580 -37.09 -33.43 -24.76
CA PRO A 580 -36.08 -33.98 -25.67
C PRO A 580 -34.90 -34.67 -24.96
N GLY A 581 -34.56 -34.25 -23.73
CA GLY A 581 -33.46 -34.79 -22.93
C GLY A 581 -33.35 -34.06 -21.58
N ILE A 582 -32.19 -34.12 -20.93
CA ILE A 582 -31.92 -33.35 -19.70
C ILE A 582 -32.02 -31.83 -19.92
N GLY A 583 -32.46 -31.10 -18.89
CA GLY A 583 -32.74 -29.65 -18.96
C GLY A 583 -31.53 -28.71 -18.88
N PHE A 584 -30.36 -29.18 -18.42
CA PHE A 584 -29.18 -28.33 -18.16
C PHE A 584 -28.06 -28.57 -19.18
N HIS A 585 -27.04 -27.70 -19.18
CA HIS A 585 -25.84 -27.84 -20.02
C HIS A 585 -24.70 -28.51 -19.26
N TYR A 586 -24.59 -28.21 -17.97
CA TYR A 586 -23.62 -28.82 -17.08
C TYR A 586 -24.30 -29.36 -15.82
N PHE A 587 -23.77 -30.46 -15.30
CA PHE A 587 -24.18 -31.07 -14.05
C PHE A 587 -22.94 -31.33 -13.18
N ILE A 588 -22.98 -30.96 -11.91
CA ILE A 588 -21.87 -31.07 -10.97
C ILE A 588 -22.24 -32.09 -9.89
N THR A 589 -21.51 -33.21 -9.85
CA THR A 589 -21.77 -34.31 -8.90
C THR A 589 -21.44 -33.89 -7.46
N GLN A 590 -21.91 -34.64 -6.46
CA GLN A 590 -21.57 -34.39 -5.05
C GLN A 590 -20.05 -34.37 -4.79
N ALA A 591 -19.28 -35.12 -5.59
CA ALA A 591 -17.82 -35.22 -5.51
C ALA A 591 -17.09 -34.09 -6.24
N GLY A 592 -17.80 -33.21 -6.96
CA GLY A 592 -17.22 -32.09 -7.71
C GLY A 592 -16.84 -32.44 -9.16
N ASP A 593 -17.27 -33.58 -9.69
CA ASP A 593 -17.06 -33.90 -11.11
C ASP A 593 -17.97 -33.05 -11.98
N ILE A 594 -17.42 -32.44 -13.04
CA ILE A 594 -18.18 -31.62 -13.99
C ILE A 594 -18.54 -32.45 -15.20
N GLN A 595 -19.84 -32.57 -15.46
CA GLN A 595 -20.39 -33.32 -16.58
C GLN A 595 -21.07 -32.36 -17.55
N GLN A 596 -20.64 -32.35 -18.82
CA GLN A 596 -21.34 -31.64 -19.88
C GLN A 596 -22.48 -32.50 -20.42
N THR A 597 -23.71 -32.06 -20.19
CA THR A 597 -24.93 -32.83 -20.46
C THR A 597 -25.69 -32.35 -21.71
N ASN A 598 -25.48 -31.09 -22.12
CA ASN A 598 -25.87 -30.57 -23.43
C ASN A 598 -24.77 -29.70 -24.07
N ARG A 599 -24.83 -29.56 -25.40
CA ARG A 599 -24.00 -28.59 -26.15
C ARG A 599 -24.43 -27.16 -25.82
N LEU A 600 -23.50 -26.20 -25.92
CA LEU A 600 -23.76 -24.79 -25.61
C LEU A 600 -24.76 -24.14 -26.58
N GLU A 601 -24.89 -24.66 -27.80
CA GLU A 601 -25.87 -24.23 -28.79
C GLU A 601 -27.29 -24.72 -28.44
N THR A 602 -27.45 -25.69 -27.56
CA THR A 602 -28.76 -26.26 -27.22
C THR A 602 -29.58 -25.29 -26.38
N ILE A 603 -30.83 -25.01 -26.77
CA ILE A 603 -31.80 -24.30 -25.93
C ILE A 603 -32.53 -25.32 -25.06
N SER A 604 -31.90 -25.74 -23.95
CA SER A 604 -32.47 -26.72 -23.02
C SER A 604 -33.46 -26.07 -22.03
N TYR A 605 -34.36 -26.86 -21.45
CA TYR A 605 -35.46 -26.34 -20.63
C TYR A 605 -35.09 -26.22 -19.14
N HIS A 606 -34.35 -25.17 -18.75
CA HIS A 606 -33.93 -24.98 -17.35
C HIS A 606 -34.45 -23.72 -16.66
N ALA A 607 -34.74 -22.65 -17.40
CA ALA A 607 -35.07 -21.33 -16.85
C ALA A 607 -36.23 -20.62 -17.60
N GLY A 608 -37.08 -21.38 -18.30
CA GLY A 608 -38.25 -20.83 -18.98
C GLY A 608 -37.90 -19.78 -20.05
N GLY A 609 -38.29 -18.52 -19.83
CA GLY A 609 -38.10 -17.41 -20.78
C GLY A 609 -36.64 -17.11 -21.11
N ASP A 610 -35.71 -17.42 -20.18
CA ASP A 610 -34.29 -17.13 -20.33
C ASP A 610 -33.51 -18.23 -21.07
N ASN A 611 -34.14 -19.37 -21.39
CA ASN A 611 -33.48 -20.48 -22.09
C ASN A 611 -32.76 -20.05 -23.38
N PRO A 612 -33.30 -19.14 -24.24
CA PRO A 612 -32.63 -18.77 -25.49
C PRO A 612 -31.32 -18.01 -25.31
N THR A 613 -31.06 -17.42 -24.14
CA THR A 613 -29.90 -16.55 -23.88
C THR A 613 -29.04 -17.04 -22.73
N SER A 614 -29.27 -18.23 -22.19
CA SER A 614 -28.57 -18.69 -20.99
C SER A 614 -28.03 -20.11 -21.06
N VAL A 615 -27.02 -20.36 -20.22
CA VAL A 615 -26.43 -21.68 -19.97
C VAL A 615 -26.81 -22.13 -18.56
N GLY A 616 -27.58 -23.21 -18.46
CA GLY A 616 -27.95 -23.83 -17.19
C GLY A 616 -26.85 -24.73 -16.61
N ILE A 617 -26.46 -24.48 -15.36
CA ILE A 617 -25.48 -25.26 -14.58
C ILE A 617 -26.20 -25.80 -13.34
N ALA A 618 -26.32 -27.12 -13.22
CA ALA A 618 -27.01 -27.75 -12.10
C ALA A 618 -26.03 -28.46 -11.15
N PHE A 619 -26.25 -28.30 -9.84
CA PHE A 619 -25.52 -28.98 -8.78
C PHE A 619 -26.38 -30.13 -8.24
N ALA A 620 -25.78 -31.31 -8.07
CA ALA A 620 -26.45 -32.47 -7.49
C ALA A 620 -26.83 -32.22 -6.02
N GLY A 621 -28.11 -32.28 -5.68
CA GLY A 621 -28.61 -32.12 -4.32
C GLY A 621 -29.91 -31.33 -4.21
N ASN A 622 -30.51 -31.38 -3.04
CA ASN A 622 -31.63 -30.52 -2.65
C ASN A 622 -31.19 -29.50 -1.61
N PHE A 623 -30.68 -28.37 -2.10
CA PHE A 623 -30.19 -27.28 -1.25
C PHE A 623 -31.24 -26.44 -0.52
N ASP A 624 -32.53 -26.81 -0.59
CA ASP A 624 -33.52 -26.30 0.38
C ASP A 624 -33.37 -27.01 1.74
N ALA A 625 -32.73 -28.19 1.76
CA ALA A 625 -32.58 -29.04 2.94
C ALA A 625 -31.11 -29.33 3.33
N GLU A 626 -30.17 -29.23 2.38
CA GLU A 626 -28.75 -29.50 2.60
C GLU A 626 -27.85 -28.39 2.05
N THR A 627 -26.59 -28.31 2.47
CA THR A 627 -25.62 -27.37 1.88
C THR A 627 -24.76 -28.08 0.82
N PRO A 628 -24.43 -27.43 -0.32
CA PRO A 628 -23.51 -28.00 -1.31
C PRO A 628 -22.15 -28.32 -0.69
N THR A 629 -21.49 -29.38 -1.17
CA THR A 629 -20.15 -29.76 -0.70
C THR A 629 -19.10 -28.75 -1.15
N LYS A 630 -17.96 -28.70 -0.44
CA LYS A 630 -16.83 -27.86 -0.88
C LYS A 630 -16.35 -28.23 -2.28
N ALA A 631 -16.30 -29.51 -2.62
CA ALA A 631 -15.89 -29.98 -3.94
C ALA A 631 -16.84 -29.48 -5.04
N GLN A 632 -18.15 -29.44 -4.78
CA GLN A 632 -19.14 -28.86 -5.67
C GLN A 632 -18.92 -27.35 -5.88
N ILE A 633 -18.70 -26.61 -4.80
CA ILE A 633 -18.47 -25.16 -4.84
C ILE A 633 -17.18 -24.83 -5.60
N ASP A 634 -16.08 -25.53 -5.31
CA ASP A 634 -14.80 -25.34 -5.99
C ASP A 634 -14.93 -25.64 -7.50
N ALA A 635 -15.54 -26.77 -7.86
CA ALA A 635 -15.73 -27.19 -9.26
C ALA A 635 -16.68 -26.24 -10.01
N GLY A 636 -17.79 -25.85 -9.39
CA GLY A 636 -18.74 -24.91 -9.98
C GLY A 636 -18.14 -23.52 -10.18
N GLY A 637 -17.38 -23.02 -9.20
CA GLY A 637 -16.66 -21.77 -9.31
C GLY A 637 -15.65 -21.77 -10.47
N HIS A 638 -14.87 -22.86 -10.62
CA HIS A 638 -13.93 -23.01 -11.72
C HIS A 638 -14.65 -23.06 -13.08
N LEU A 639 -15.73 -23.85 -13.19
CA LEU A 639 -16.53 -23.94 -14.40
C LEU A 639 -17.12 -22.58 -14.81
N ILE A 640 -17.71 -21.86 -13.87
CA ILE A 640 -18.30 -20.53 -14.11
C ILE A 640 -17.22 -19.55 -14.56
N ALA A 641 -16.08 -19.48 -13.88
CA ALA A 641 -14.99 -18.61 -14.24
C ALA A 641 -14.45 -18.90 -15.66
N TRP A 642 -14.34 -20.19 -16.02
CA TRP A 642 -13.97 -20.59 -17.37
C TRP A 642 -15.04 -20.20 -18.39
N LEU A 643 -16.33 -20.46 -18.13
CA LEU A 643 -17.44 -20.13 -19.04
C LEU A 643 -17.58 -18.63 -19.29
N LEU A 644 -17.42 -17.79 -18.25
CA LEU A 644 -17.44 -16.33 -18.40
C LEU A 644 -16.35 -15.86 -19.37
N GLY A 645 -15.13 -16.39 -19.25
CA GLY A 645 -14.04 -16.10 -20.17
C GLY A 645 -14.26 -16.68 -21.58
N HIS A 646 -14.69 -17.94 -21.66
CA HIS A 646 -14.90 -18.67 -22.91
C HIS A 646 -16.03 -18.07 -23.77
N LEU A 647 -17.08 -17.57 -23.12
CA LEU A 647 -18.25 -16.95 -23.76
C LEU A 647 -18.16 -15.42 -23.85
N ASN A 648 -17.08 -14.83 -23.34
CA ASN A 648 -16.86 -13.38 -23.27
C ASN A 648 -18.02 -12.64 -22.57
N LEU A 649 -18.44 -13.16 -21.41
CA LEU A 649 -19.51 -12.60 -20.58
C LEU A 649 -18.91 -11.74 -19.45
N PRO A 650 -19.58 -10.63 -19.05
CA PRO A 650 -19.16 -9.86 -17.87
C PRO A 650 -19.36 -10.67 -16.58
N GLN A 651 -18.66 -10.31 -15.49
CA GLN A 651 -18.84 -10.97 -14.19
C GLN A 651 -20.27 -10.88 -13.60
N THR A 652 -21.08 -9.96 -14.10
CA THR A 652 -22.49 -9.76 -13.69
C THR A 652 -23.49 -10.60 -14.50
N ALA A 653 -23.02 -11.42 -15.44
CA ALA A 653 -23.83 -12.24 -16.34
C ALA A 653 -24.37 -13.52 -15.70
#